data_AF-A0AAV4RVZ8-F1
#
_entry.id   AF-A0AAV4RVZ8-F1
#
_cell.length_a   1.000
_cell.length_b   1.000
_cell.length_c   1.000
_cell.angle_alpha   90.00
_cell.angle_beta   90.00
_cell.angle_gamma   90.00
#
_symmetry.space_group_name_H-M   'P 1'
#
loop_
_entity.id
_entity.type
_entity.pdbx_description
1 polymer ?
#
loop_
_entity_poly.entity_id
_entity_poly.type
_entity_poly.pdbx_seq_one_letter_code
_entity_poly.pdbx_strand_id
1 'polypeptide(L)'
;MDLPTPQLIDLTSWGDEASATSREIWEISVPEECSFVWSIILARAASLNADWEMTSKNLLPKDEEKEEFCLKINEIVSFNPFKNRHTLFLDESLTQLIRKIDEKLNIHVKNVMQKDETFTEDSHLKEAASAMLLCRIKVLRTDFQNDKTITRQAKTFLDRQSSDTTIVIFEKYMNSPNEARFSFGMDLRRANSLRKMSLESILREAKLYVKDIGGIIKPVTEQERIFNCNFLLTLIESQPIELIEGLYKSPYIVWKLADAGFNTNPFYTQGGNSAFFYCLGLESSRLLYVLYNYAINNYHRTGKSVRNPNSDVLNALKNVDDKLKDHYKMIIKRQYSELHEHVLERKAWFEIFHFNKYQKTVIKKISAMPDNDLNSNFKMAKIKCVLKKSKFLSKSEKLLNILKSNTYKVPNNPNKIMRIINKALESYPEIKDDFAIKRLERYLMVAAKEPNGIKKVLATKRAIQVLGETLIVSPGKDLFGKTLLRCTLPAQIERLKEILVDENRDIKYLFSSNCNEGEKKHAIFLMCESYKKNHGFRFSAEMLLFDCLNIFEKRKDLDDLKEKLSGLFSGINLRNVLSHGDVLLENMGLYLDKDDLPSNLIEKMLQLIDDLPALKALSDLWWETNSNNCKEFKNELSKIKGTPLSEKIKNCPRWQEYMLLLPLQ
;
A
#
# COMPACT_ATOMS: atom_id res chain seq x y z
N MET A 1 14.73 -17.32 20.30
CA MET A 1 15.49 -16.57 21.31
C MET A 1 15.44 -15.11 20.91
N ASP A 2 14.67 -14.29 21.63
CA ASP A 2 14.50 -12.88 21.29
C ASP A 2 15.63 -12.07 21.95
N LEU A 3 16.67 -11.77 21.16
CA LEU A 3 17.74 -10.88 21.59
C LEU A 3 17.34 -9.43 21.28
N PRO A 4 17.66 -8.44 22.13
CA PRO A 4 17.60 -7.04 21.75
C PRO A 4 18.51 -6.75 20.55
N THR A 5 18.04 -5.88 19.64
CA THR A 5 18.85 -5.46 18.48
C THR A 5 20.11 -4.74 18.94
N PRO A 6 21.25 -4.83 18.23
CA PRO A 6 22.43 -4.03 18.50
C PRO A 6 22.09 -2.55 18.71
N GLN A 7 22.68 -1.92 19.72
CA GLN A 7 22.44 -0.51 20.04
C GLN A 7 23.76 0.25 20.13
N LEU A 8 23.77 1.48 19.63
CA LEU A 8 24.90 2.38 19.86
C LEU A 8 24.71 3.11 21.20
N ILE A 9 25.72 3.03 22.06
CA ILE A 9 25.73 3.66 23.37
C ILE A 9 26.73 4.81 23.39
N ASP A 10 26.26 5.98 23.81
CA ASP A 10 27.09 7.15 24.10
C ASP A 10 27.68 7.02 25.52
N LEU A 11 29.00 6.84 25.58
CA LEU A 11 29.77 6.66 26.79
C LEU A 11 30.02 7.96 27.55
N THR A 12 29.77 9.14 26.96
CA THR A 12 29.87 10.42 27.69
C THR A 12 28.88 10.50 28.84
N SER A 13 27.71 9.87 28.68
CA SER A 13 26.68 9.78 29.73
C SER A 13 27.07 8.91 30.94
N TRP A 14 28.22 8.26 30.89
CA TRP A 14 28.76 7.42 31.96
C TRP A 14 29.93 8.08 32.69
N GLY A 15 30.37 9.27 32.26
CA GLY A 15 31.49 10.02 32.83
C GLY A 15 32.78 9.95 31.99
N ASP A 16 33.74 10.83 32.27
CA ASP A 16 34.99 10.96 31.50
C ASP A 16 35.83 9.68 31.48
N GLU A 17 35.73 8.89 32.56
CA GLU A 17 36.38 7.59 32.64
C GLU A 17 35.83 6.55 31.64
N ALA A 18 34.54 6.64 31.28
CA ALA A 18 33.94 5.80 30.27
C ALA A 18 34.43 6.17 28.86
N SER A 19 34.55 7.47 28.59
CA SER A 19 34.86 8.02 27.27
C SER A 19 36.34 7.95 26.88
N ALA A 20 37.24 7.67 27.83
CA ALA A 20 38.68 7.62 27.61
C ALA A 20 39.14 6.65 26.49
N THR A 21 38.37 5.57 26.24
CA THR A 21 38.68 4.58 25.18
C THR A 21 37.94 4.86 23.87
N SER A 22 36.70 5.34 23.96
CA SER A 22 35.87 5.74 22.82
C SER A 22 34.70 6.56 23.35
N ARG A 23 34.19 7.51 22.56
CA ARG A 23 32.95 8.24 22.89
C ARG A 23 31.71 7.37 22.72
N GLU A 24 31.74 6.44 21.76
CA GLU A 24 30.58 5.61 21.42
C GLU A 24 31.01 4.15 21.25
N ILE A 25 30.14 3.22 21.61
CA ILE A 25 30.38 1.78 21.49
C ILE A 25 29.08 1.06 21.14
N TRP A 26 29.16 -0.02 20.37
CA TRP A 26 28.00 -0.87 20.08
C TRP A 26 27.80 -1.89 21.20
N GLU A 27 26.64 -1.86 21.85
CA GLU A 27 26.18 -2.90 22.74
C GLU A 27 25.50 -4.01 21.95
N ILE A 28 26.00 -5.25 22.10
CA ILE A 28 25.48 -6.45 21.47
C ILE A 28 24.98 -7.41 22.55
N SER A 29 23.70 -7.76 22.48
CA SER A 29 23.09 -8.71 23.42
C SER A 29 23.46 -10.16 23.13
N VAL A 30 23.58 -10.94 24.20
CA VAL A 30 23.83 -12.39 24.16
C VAL A 30 22.67 -13.15 24.84
N PRO A 31 22.61 -14.49 24.72
CA PRO A 31 21.66 -15.34 25.44
C PRO A 31 21.77 -15.14 26.96
N GLU A 32 20.68 -15.34 27.69
CA GLU A 32 20.67 -15.19 29.16
C GLU A 32 21.50 -16.27 29.86
N GLU A 33 21.41 -17.52 29.38
CA GLU A 33 22.24 -18.62 29.85
C GLU A 33 23.72 -18.35 29.55
N CYS A 34 24.56 -18.42 30.59
CA CYS A 34 25.99 -18.08 30.52
C CYS A 34 26.27 -16.69 29.92
N SER A 35 25.35 -15.72 30.09
CA SER A 35 25.45 -14.39 29.46
C SER A 35 26.77 -13.66 29.77
N PHE A 36 27.30 -13.81 30.99
CA PHE A 36 28.59 -13.24 31.37
C PHE A 36 29.73 -13.81 30.53
N VAL A 37 29.85 -15.14 30.46
CA VAL A 37 30.91 -15.85 29.73
C VAL A 37 30.82 -15.58 28.23
N TRP A 38 29.62 -15.61 27.66
CA TRP A 38 29.39 -15.20 26.28
C TRP A 38 29.90 -13.79 26.01
N SER A 39 29.56 -12.85 26.90
CA SER A 39 29.92 -11.45 26.74
C SER A 39 31.44 -11.24 26.77
N ILE A 40 32.16 -11.86 27.71
CA ILE A 40 33.62 -11.70 27.82
C ILE A 40 34.36 -12.35 26.64
N ILE A 41 33.94 -13.54 26.19
CA ILE A 41 34.56 -14.24 25.06
C ILE A 41 34.32 -13.46 23.76
N LEU A 42 33.09 -12.99 23.53
CA LEU A 42 32.75 -12.21 22.33
C LEU A 42 33.40 -10.83 22.33
N ALA A 43 33.47 -10.16 23.48
CA ALA A 43 34.19 -8.88 23.59
C ALA A 43 35.68 -9.07 23.28
N ARG A 44 36.27 -10.16 23.77
CA ARG A 44 37.68 -10.49 23.49
C ARG A 44 37.89 -10.80 22.01
N ALA A 45 36.98 -11.54 21.37
CA ALA A 45 37.04 -11.83 19.94
C ALA A 45 36.85 -10.61 19.06
N ALA A 46 36.06 -9.65 19.51
CA ALA A 46 35.90 -8.38 18.81
C ALA A 46 37.16 -7.51 18.87
N SER A 47 38.07 -7.75 19.82
CA SER A 47 39.31 -6.97 19.95
C SER A 47 40.36 -7.36 18.89
N LEU A 48 40.93 -6.36 18.21
CA LEU A 48 41.79 -6.54 17.02
C LEU A 48 43.12 -7.28 17.27
N ASN A 49 43.51 -7.51 18.54
CA ASN A 49 44.82 -8.03 18.94
C ASN A 49 44.71 -9.21 19.93
N ALA A 50 43.67 -10.02 19.83
CA ALA A 50 43.52 -11.16 20.73
C ALA A 50 44.52 -12.29 20.40
N ASP A 51 45.45 -12.54 21.32
CA ASP A 51 46.27 -13.76 21.31
C ASP A 51 45.45 -14.91 21.91
N TRP A 52 44.77 -15.63 21.02
CA TRP A 52 43.94 -16.77 21.38
C TRP A 52 44.73 -18.01 21.77
N GLU A 53 45.98 -18.14 21.33
CA GLU A 53 46.82 -19.27 21.73
C GLU A 53 47.14 -19.18 23.23
N MET A 54 47.59 -18.02 23.69
CA MET A 54 47.88 -17.79 25.11
C MET A 54 46.61 -17.82 25.96
N THR A 55 45.51 -17.26 25.43
CA THR A 55 44.22 -17.22 26.12
C THR A 55 43.61 -18.62 26.26
N SER A 56 43.72 -19.47 25.23
CA SER A 56 43.22 -20.87 25.27
C SER A 56 43.93 -21.70 26.33
N LYS A 57 45.25 -21.50 26.52
CA LYS A 57 46.04 -22.18 27.56
C LYS A 57 45.55 -21.88 28.97
N ASN A 58 45.03 -20.67 29.20
CA ASN A 58 44.48 -20.24 30.50
C ASN A 58 43.03 -20.66 30.69
N LEU A 59 42.23 -20.67 29.61
CA LEU A 59 40.81 -21.04 29.66
C LEU A 59 40.61 -22.56 29.81
N LEU A 60 41.45 -23.37 29.18
CA LEU A 60 41.26 -24.82 29.05
C LEU A 60 42.56 -25.56 29.36
N PRO A 61 42.60 -26.49 30.34
CA PRO A 61 43.83 -27.18 30.73
C PRO A 61 44.16 -28.37 29.82
N LYS A 62 43.15 -29.05 29.25
CA LYS A 62 43.32 -30.24 28.40
C LYS A 62 43.61 -29.85 26.95
N ASP A 63 44.58 -30.51 26.32
CA ASP A 63 45.01 -30.18 24.95
C ASP A 63 43.93 -30.43 23.89
N GLU A 64 43.14 -31.50 24.02
CA GLU A 64 41.99 -31.78 23.14
C GLU A 64 40.94 -30.66 23.17
N GLU A 65 40.64 -30.12 24.36
CA GLU A 65 39.70 -29.01 24.52
C GLU A 65 40.28 -27.71 23.95
N LYS A 66 41.60 -27.50 24.04
CA LYS A 66 42.28 -26.35 23.44
C LYS A 66 42.19 -26.40 21.92
N GLU A 67 42.39 -27.57 21.32
CA GLU A 67 42.29 -27.74 19.86
C GLU A 67 40.86 -27.47 19.37
N GLU A 68 39.85 -28.06 20.04
CA GLU A 68 38.43 -27.79 19.77
C GLU A 68 38.11 -26.29 19.90
N PHE A 69 38.61 -25.64 20.96
CA PHE A 69 38.44 -24.21 21.17
C PHE A 69 39.10 -23.37 20.07
N CYS A 70 40.33 -23.70 19.67
CA CYS A 70 41.04 -23.00 18.59
C CYS A 70 40.35 -23.14 17.23
N LEU A 71 39.66 -24.26 16.96
CA LEU A 71 38.84 -24.38 15.75
C LEU A 71 37.61 -23.47 15.84
N LYS A 72 36.91 -23.49 16.97
CA LYS A 72 35.69 -22.71 17.20
C LYS A 72 35.94 -21.22 17.36
N ILE A 73 37.12 -20.81 17.82
CA ILE A 73 37.45 -19.39 17.99
C ILE A 73 37.51 -18.66 16.66
N ASN A 74 37.91 -19.33 15.58
CA ASN A 74 37.89 -18.75 14.24
C ASN A 74 36.46 -18.43 13.80
N GLU A 75 35.49 -19.29 14.15
CA GLU A 75 34.07 -19.04 13.93
C GLU A 75 33.61 -17.81 14.74
N ILE A 76 33.99 -17.71 16.03
CA ILE A 76 33.69 -16.56 16.89
C ILE A 76 34.33 -15.27 16.35
N VAL A 77 35.58 -15.29 15.89
CA VAL A 77 36.28 -14.11 15.34
C VAL A 77 35.65 -13.64 14.02
N SER A 78 35.16 -14.59 13.21
CA SER A 78 34.44 -14.31 11.97
C SER A 78 32.96 -13.93 12.18
N PHE A 79 32.45 -14.05 13.42
CA PHE A 79 31.06 -13.79 13.75
C PHE A 79 30.68 -12.33 13.44
N ASN A 80 29.56 -12.17 12.74
CA ASN A 80 28.97 -10.87 12.46
C ASN A 80 27.64 -10.73 13.21
N PRO A 81 27.61 -10.00 14.35
CA PRO A 81 26.41 -9.84 15.15
C PRO A 81 25.32 -9.01 14.46
N PHE A 82 25.60 -8.39 13.31
CA PHE A 82 24.63 -7.59 12.56
C PHE A 82 23.95 -8.36 11.43
N LYS A 83 24.39 -9.58 11.08
CA LYS A 83 23.82 -10.34 9.94
C LYS A 83 22.97 -11.52 10.40
N ASN A 84 23.50 -12.29 11.34
CA ASN A 84 22.94 -13.57 11.79
C ASN A 84 23.25 -13.77 13.28
N ARG A 85 22.80 -12.83 14.11
CA ARG A 85 23.16 -12.79 15.53
C ARG A 85 22.86 -14.07 16.31
N HIS A 86 21.89 -14.86 15.87
CA HIS A 86 21.50 -16.10 16.56
C HIS A 86 22.33 -17.32 16.16
N THR A 87 22.96 -17.32 14.98
CA THR A 87 23.59 -18.53 14.41
C THR A 87 24.68 -19.08 15.31
N LEU A 88 25.48 -18.20 15.93
CA LEU A 88 26.54 -18.60 16.85
C LEU A 88 25.99 -19.30 18.11
N PHE A 89 24.84 -18.84 18.62
CA PHE A 89 24.22 -19.36 19.84
C PHE A 89 23.40 -20.63 19.63
N LEU A 90 23.20 -21.03 18.37
CA LEU A 90 22.52 -22.28 18.01
C LEU A 90 23.51 -23.42 17.74
N ASP A 91 24.81 -23.13 17.74
CA ASP A 91 25.83 -24.17 17.65
C ASP A 91 25.95 -24.88 19.01
N GLU A 92 25.53 -26.15 19.06
CA GLU A 92 25.55 -26.97 20.26
C GLU A 92 26.96 -27.20 20.79
N SER A 93 27.94 -27.41 19.90
CA SER A 93 29.34 -27.64 20.29
C SER A 93 29.93 -26.40 20.94
N LEU A 94 29.66 -25.22 20.37
CA LEU A 94 30.10 -23.96 20.95
C LEU A 94 29.41 -23.67 22.28
N THR A 95 28.11 -23.97 22.38
CA THR A 95 27.36 -23.79 23.63
C THR A 95 27.90 -24.69 24.74
N GLN A 96 28.23 -25.95 24.44
CA GLN A 96 28.89 -26.86 25.39
C GLN A 96 30.26 -26.34 25.82
N LEU A 97 31.05 -25.82 24.87
CA LEU A 97 32.36 -25.22 25.15
C LEU A 97 32.23 -24.00 26.09
N ILE A 98 31.25 -23.13 25.87
CA ILE A 98 30.97 -21.98 26.74
C ILE A 98 30.56 -22.42 28.14
N ARG A 99 29.73 -23.47 28.28
CA ARG A 99 29.38 -24.05 29.59
C ARG A 99 30.61 -24.60 30.32
N LYS A 100 31.51 -25.29 29.61
CA LYS A 100 32.78 -25.77 30.20
C LYS A 100 33.67 -24.61 30.68
N ILE A 101 33.70 -23.50 29.95
CA ILE A 101 34.44 -22.29 30.38
C ILE A 101 33.79 -21.67 31.62
N ASP A 102 32.47 -21.61 31.67
CA ASP A 102 31.71 -21.12 32.82
C ASP A 102 31.98 -21.95 34.08
N GLU A 103 31.92 -23.27 33.98
CA GLU A 103 32.27 -24.19 35.07
C GLU A 103 33.69 -23.95 35.60
N LYS A 104 34.67 -23.80 34.70
CA LYS A 104 36.06 -23.55 35.07
C LYS A 104 36.27 -22.20 35.73
N LEU A 105 35.61 -21.17 35.21
CA LEU A 105 35.65 -19.84 35.79
C LEU A 105 35.09 -19.88 37.22
N ASN A 106 33.96 -20.53 37.44
CA ASN A 106 33.37 -20.71 38.76
C ASN A 106 34.26 -21.52 39.73
N ILE A 107 34.98 -22.54 39.23
CA ILE A 107 35.99 -23.26 40.03
C ILE A 107 37.14 -22.32 40.42
N HIS A 108 37.61 -21.48 39.49
CA HIS A 108 38.68 -20.52 39.78
C HIS A 108 38.26 -19.51 40.84
N VAL A 109 37.04 -18.96 40.74
CA VAL A 109 36.46 -18.05 41.74
C VAL A 109 36.43 -18.69 43.12
N LYS A 110 35.93 -19.92 43.24
CA LYS A 110 35.88 -20.65 44.53
C LYS A 110 37.28 -20.82 45.15
N ASN A 111 38.30 -21.07 44.34
CA ASN A 111 39.68 -21.19 44.80
C ASN A 111 40.30 -19.85 45.24
N VAL A 112 39.87 -18.74 44.64
CA VAL A 112 40.31 -17.39 45.01
C VAL A 112 39.58 -16.90 46.27
N MET A 113 38.26 -17.12 46.38
CA MET A 113 37.46 -16.74 47.54
C MET A 113 37.95 -17.40 48.85
N GLN A 114 38.51 -18.61 48.78
CA GLN A 114 39.13 -19.26 49.95
C GLN A 114 40.34 -18.49 50.52
N LYS A 115 40.88 -17.52 49.78
CA LYS A 115 42.08 -16.77 50.17
C LYS A 115 41.79 -15.33 50.60
N ASP A 116 40.63 -14.77 50.26
CA ASP A 116 40.28 -13.37 50.54
C ASP A 116 38.77 -13.22 50.74
N GLU A 117 38.33 -13.00 51.98
CA GLU A 117 36.90 -12.87 52.35
C GLU A 117 36.35 -11.44 52.12
N THR A 118 37.18 -10.48 51.69
CA THR A 118 36.80 -9.06 51.66
C THR A 118 35.99 -8.64 50.43
N PHE A 119 35.94 -9.46 49.39
CA PHE A 119 35.29 -9.14 48.11
C PHE A 119 33.97 -9.89 47.91
N THR A 120 33.08 -9.30 47.10
CA THR A 120 31.84 -9.96 46.67
C THR A 120 32.16 -11.03 45.61
N GLU A 121 31.33 -12.09 45.55
CA GLU A 121 31.44 -13.16 44.54
C GLU A 121 31.49 -12.62 43.10
N ASP A 122 30.67 -11.60 42.81
CA ASP A 122 30.65 -10.88 41.53
C ASP A 122 31.99 -10.19 41.20
N SER A 123 32.66 -9.60 42.20
CA SER A 123 33.95 -8.96 42.01
C SER A 123 35.02 -9.99 41.63
N HIS A 124 35.06 -11.12 42.35
CA HIS A 124 36.00 -12.20 42.07
C HIS A 124 35.77 -12.87 40.72
N LEU A 125 34.50 -13.02 40.31
CA LEU A 125 34.16 -13.60 39.01
C LEU A 125 34.77 -12.83 37.84
N LYS A 126 34.63 -11.51 37.89
CA LYS A 126 35.14 -10.62 36.84
C LYS A 126 36.68 -10.49 36.91
N GLU A 127 37.29 -10.57 38.10
CA GLU A 127 38.75 -10.57 38.26
C GLU A 127 39.37 -11.88 37.72
N ALA A 128 38.75 -13.02 38.04
CA ALA A 128 39.11 -14.32 37.48
C ALA A 128 39.02 -14.30 35.95
N ALA A 129 37.93 -13.76 35.39
CA ALA A 129 37.76 -13.63 33.95
C ALA A 129 38.85 -12.74 33.31
N SER A 130 39.16 -11.60 33.94
CA SER A 130 40.23 -10.69 33.52
C SER A 130 41.59 -11.39 33.45
N ALA A 131 41.93 -12.18 34.47
CA ALA A 131 43.16 -12.96 34.53
C ALA A 131 43.19 -14.08 33.48
N MET A 132 42.11 -14.85 33.33
CA MET A 132 42.04 -15.95 32.36
C MET A 132 42.12 -15.46 30.91
N LEU A 133 41.52 -14.30 30.60
CA LEU A 133 41.50 -13.72 29.25
C LEU A 133 42.68 -12.81 28.92
N LEU A 134 43.55 -12.53 29.91
CA LEU A 134 44.71 -11.63 29.79
C LEU A 134 44.32 -10.24 29.24
N CYS A 135 43.19 -9.70 29.71
CA CYS A 135 42.63 -8.43 29.27
C CYS A 135 41.97 -7.66 30.42
N ARG A 136 41.88 -6.34 30.32
CA ARG A 136 41.16 -5.50 31.29
C ARG A 136 39.66 -5.53 30.99
N ILE A 137 38.83 -5.80 31.99
CA ILE A 137 37.38 -5.78 31.85
C ILE A 137 36.81 -4.49 32.43
N LYS A 138 36.18 -3.69 31.58
CA LYS A 138 35.43 -2.49 31.97
C LYS A 138 33.95 -2.82 32.02
N VAL A 139 33.34 -2.74 33.20
CA VAL A 139 31.92 -3.05 33.39
C VAL A 139 31.11 -1.75 33.47
N LEU A 140 30.14 -1.63 32.58
CA LEU A 140 29.18 -0.55 32.52
C LEU A 140 27.84 -1.08 33.06
N ARG A 141 27.53 -0.72 34.31
CA ARG A 141 26.35 -1.18 35.03
C ARG A 141 25.19 -0.20 34.92
N THR A 142 24.03 -0.68 34.48
CA THR A 142 22.75 0.04 34.53
C THR A 142 21.80 -0.69 35.46
N ASP A 143 21.32 0.00 36.49
CA ASP A 143 20.34 -0.58 37.42
C ASP A 143 18.91 -0.51 36.87
N PHE A 144 17.95 -0.99 37.66
CA PHE A 144 16.52 -0.99 37.30
C PHE A 144 15.90 0.42 37.28
N GLN A 145 16.57 1.43 37.84
CA GLN A 145 16.19 2.85 37.77
C GLN A 145 16.82 3.56 36.57
N ASN A 146 17.67 2.85 35.80
CA ASN A 146 18.54 3.37 34.75
C ASN A 146 19.70 4.25 35.24
N ASP A 147 20.06 4.14 36.52
CA ASP A 147 21.27 4.77 37.04
C ASP A 147 22.50 4.05 36.49
N LYS A 148 23.45 4.86 36.03
CA LYS A 148 24.65 4.41 35.32
C LYS A 148 25.85 4.48 36.25
N THR A 149 26.52 3.35 36.44
CA THR A 149 27.74 3.27 37.24
C THR A 149 28.84 2.55 36.47
N ILE A 150 30.06 3.06 36.57
CA ILE A 150 31.24 2.37 36.03
C ILE A 150 31.88 1.63 37.18
N THR A 151 32.00 0.31 37.06
CA THR A 151 32.87 -0.48 37.91
C THR A 151 34.11 -0.83 37.11
N ARG A 152 35.22 -0.15 37.41
CA ARG A 152 36.54 -0.58 36.97
C ARG A 152 36.98 -1.70 37.88
N GLN A 153 37.39 -2.81 37.29
CA GLN A 153 38.04 -3.84 38.07
C GLN A 153 39.55 -3.62 38.10
N ALA A 154 40.09 -3.78 39.30
CA ALA A 154 41.45 -3.45 39.65
C ALA A 154 42.46 -4.37 38.96
N LYS A 155 43.65 -3.80 38.74
CA LYS A 155 44.82 -4.33 38.04
C LYS A 155 45.58 -5.43 38.80
N THR A 156 44.98 -6.07 39.80
CA THR A 156 45.69 -6.59 40.97
C THR A 156 46.72 -7.69 40.72
N PHE A 157 46.75 -8.34 39.54
CA PHE A 157 47.66 -9.48 39.31
C PHE A 157 48.58 -9.47 38.07
N LEU A 158 48.51 -8.49 37.16
CA LEU A 158 49.27 -8.55 35.90
C LEU A 158 50.07 -7.28 35.60
N ASP A 159 50.95 -6.88 36.51
CA ASP A 159 51.79 -5.68 36.36
C ASP A 159 53.01 -5.88 35.43
N ARG A 160 53.17 -7.05 34.79
CA ARG A 160 54.34 -7.33 33.93
C ARG A 160 54.09 -8.00 32.57
N GLN A 161 52.89 -8.50 32.28
CA GLN A 161 52.63 -9.22 31.01
C GLN A 161 51.23 -8.99 30.39
N SER A 162 50.37 -8.15 30.97
CA SER A 162 49.02 -7.98 30.41
C SER A 162 49.06 -7.20 29.09
N SER A 163 48.39 -7.75 28.07
CA SER A 163 48.08 -7.01 26.86
C SER A 163 47.30 -5.75 27.24
N ASP A 164 47.55 -4.61 26.60
CA ASP A 164 46.79 -3.37 26.81
C ASP A 164 45.34 -3.46 26.32
N THR A 165 44.85 -4.67 26.03
CA THR A 165 43.50 -4.88 25.56
C THR A 165 42.51 -4.65 26.69
N THR A 166 41.63 -3.68 26.49
CA THR A 166 40.47 -3.45 27.35
C THR A 166 39.22 -3.88 26.62
N ILE A 167 38.44 -4.76 27.22
CA ILE A 167 37.11 -5.15 26.75
C ILE A 167 36.04 -4.44 27.56
N VAL A 168 34.88 -4.19 26.95
CA VAL A 168 33.74 -3.52 27.59
C VAL A 168 32.59 -4.50 27.70
N ILE A 169 32.01 -4.59 28.89
CA ILE A 169 30.85 -5.42 29.20
C ILE A 169 29.77 -4.51 29.78
N PHE A 170 28.53 -4.75 29.37
CA PHE A 170 27.35 -4.10 29.91
C PHE A 170 26.65 -5.05 30.86
N GLU A 171 26.26 -4.55 32.02
CA GLU A 171 25.56 -5.30 33.06
C GLU A 171 24.25 -4.57 33.37
N LYS A 172 23.11 -5.19 33.05
CA LYS A 172 21.78 -4.58 33.17
C LYS A 172 20.91 -5.35 34.13
N TYR A 173 20.33 -4.68 35.11
CA TYR A 173 19.35 -5.25 36.04
C TYR A 173 17.93 -4.90 35.59
N MET A 174 17.18 -5.89 35.11
CA MET A 174 15.87 -5.62 34.47
C MET A 174 14.72 -5.59 35.48
N ASN A 175 14.66 -6.57 36.40
CA ASN A 175 13.53 -6.74 37.31
C ASN A 175 13.94 -6.83 38.78
N SER A 176 15.17 -7.29 39.05
CA SER A 176 15.67 -7.49 40.41
C SER A 176 17.18 -7.26 40.45
N PRO A 177 17.75 -6.93 41.62
CA PRO A 177 19.20 -6.78 41.79
C PRO A 177 19.97 -8.10 41.62
N ASN A 178 19.29 -9.25 41.52
CA ASN A 178 19.92 -10.56 41.36
C ASN A 178 19.85 -11.09 39.91
N GLU A 179 19.05 -10.45 39.05
CA GLU A 179 18.89 -10.84 37.64
C GLU A 179 19.68 -9.89 36.74
N ALA A 180 21.01 -10.02 36.79
CA ALA A 180 21.90 -9.31 35.89
C ALA A 180 21.89 -9.96 34.51
N ARG A 181 21.66 -9.16 33.47
CA ARG A 181 21.86 -9.55 32.07
C ARG A 181 23.14 -8.90 31.55
N PHE A 182 24.00 -9.73 30.97
CA PHE A 182 25.23 -9.25 30.35
C PHE A 182 25.09 -9.09 28.83
N SER A 183 25.80 -8.11 28.30
CA SER A 183 26.01 -7.85 26.88
C SER A 183 27.44 -7.34 26.67
N PHE A 184 27.93 -7.38 25.44
CA PHE A 184 29.31 -6.96 25.16
C PHE A 184 29.39 -5.71 24.30
N GLY A 185 30.45 -4.94 24.51
CA GLY A 185 30.80 -3.77 23.72
C GLY A 185 31.67 -4.13 22.52
N MET A 186 31.33 -3.59 21.35
CA MET A 186 32.13 -3.66 20.13
C MET A 186 32.52 -2.25 19.69
N ASP A 187 33.80 -2.05 19.38
CA ASP A 187 34.31 -0.75 18.95
C ASP A 187 33.66 -0.29 17.64
N LEU A 188 33.57 1.02 17.46
CA LEU A 188 32.87 1.63 16.34
C LEU A 188 33.48 1.23 14.98
N ARG A 189 34.81 1.09 14.89
CA ARG A 189 35.49 0.77 13.63
C ARG A 189 35.16 -0.65 13.18
N ARG A 190 35.28 -1.64 14.09
CA ARG A 190 34.91 -3.04 13.82
C ARG A 190 33.42 -3.18 13.54
N ALA A 191 32.58 -2.55 14.38
CA ALA A 191 31.13 -2.58 14.20
C ALA A 191 30.69 -2.02 12.85
N ASN A 192 31.21 -0.86 12.43
CA ASN A 192 30.87 -0.26 11.14
C ASN A 192 31.29 -1.15 9.94
N SER A 193 32.46 -1.79 10.04
CA SER A 193 32.90 -2.75 9.03
C SER A 193 31.94 -3.94 8.91
N LEU A 194 31.55 -4.54 10.03
CA LEU A 194 30.62 -5.68 10.05
C LEU A 194 29.19 -5.27 9.64
N ARG A 195 28.73 -4.08 10.03
CA ARG A 195 27.44 -3.50 9.60
C ARG A 195 27.40 -3.26 8.11
N LYS A 196 28.48 -2.75 7.50
CA LYS A 196 28.59 -2.59 6.04
C LYS A 196 28.45 -3.94 5.33
N MET A 197 29.15 -4.98 5.80
CA MET A 197 29.03 -6.33 5.24
C MET A 197 27.60 -6.90 5.41
N SER A 198 26.95 -6.63 6.54
CA SER A 198 25.58 -7.04 6.77
C SER A 198 24.62 -6.33 5.82
N LEU A 199 24.75 -5.01 5.66
CA LEU A 199 23.97 -4.22 4.73
C LEU A 199 24.11 -4.75 3.29
N GLU A 200 25.34 -4.97 2.82
CA GLU A 200 25.61 -5.58 1.51
C GLU A 200 24.87 -6.90 1.33
N SER A 201 24.93 -7.77 2.35
CA SER A 201 24.25 -9.07 2.30
C SER A 201 22.73 -8.93 2.25
N ILE A 202 22.14 -8.04 3.05
CA ILE A 202 20.69 -7.83 3.11
C ILE A 202 20.19 -7.24 1.78
N LEU A 203 20.93 -6.31 1.19
CA LEU A 203 20.56 -5.72 -0.10
C LEU A 203 20.66 -6.73 -1.26
N ARG A 204 21.63 -7.65 -1.22
CA ARG A 204 21.68 -8.79 -2.16
C ARG A 204 20.49 -9.73 -1.97
N GLU A 205 20.11 -10.01 -0.74
CA GLU A 205 18.92 -10.82 -0.41
C GLU A 205 17.62 -10.16 -0.90
N ALA A 206 17.57 -8.81 -0.90
CA ALA A 206 16.50 -8.02 -1.49
C ALA A 206 16.48 -8.05 -3.04
N LYS A 207 17.41 -8.76 -3.68
CA LYS A 207 17.55 -8.90 -5.15
C LYS A 207 17.74 -7.56 -5.87
N LEU A 208 18.42 -6.62 -5.23
CA LEU A 208 18.83 -5.36 -5.89
C LEU A 208 20.02 -5.58 -6.83
N TYR A 209 20.08 -4.79 -7.91
CA TYR A 209 21.24 -4.83 -8.82
C TYR A 209 22.49 -4.29 -8.12
N VAL A 210 23.67 -4.78 -8.51
CA VAL A 210 24.96 -4.39 -7.90
C VAL A 210 25.18 -2.86 -7.93
N LYS A 211 24.75 -2.19 -9.01
CA LYS A 211 24.81 -0.73 -9.15
C LYS A 211 23.98 -0.02 -8.07
N ASP A 212 22.78 -0.52 -7.80
CA ASP A 212 21.84 0.05 -6.82
C ASP A 212 22.35 -0.16 -5.40
N ILE A 213 22.96 -1.32 -5.13
CA ILE A 213 23.63 -1.62 -3.86
C ILE A 213 24.73 -0.59 -3.58
N GLY A 214 25.57 -0.28 -4.58
CA GLY A 214 26.58 0.78 -4.47
C GLY A 214 25.98 2.15 -4.17
N GLY A 215 24.85 2.48 -4.80
CA GLY A 215 24.10 3.72 -4.56
C GLY A 215 23.53 3.86 -3.15
N ILE A 216 23.26 2.75 -2.46
CA ILE A 216 22.76 2.73 -1.06
C ILE A 216 23.92 2.73 -0.07
N ILE A 217 24.95 1.93 -0.30
CA ILE A 217 26.08 1.78 0.64
C ILE A 217 26.88 3.07 0.71
N LYS A 218 27.13 3.71 -0.44
CA LYS A 218 27.93 4.93 -0.51
C LYS A 218 27.44 6.02 0.46
N PRO A 219 26.19 6.52 0.38
CA PRO A 219 25.70 7.55 1.30
C PRO A 219 25.63 7.09 2.75
N VAL A 220 25.39 5.80 3.02
CA VAL A 220 25.32 5.26 4.39
C VAL A 220 26.71 5.12 5.03
N THR A 221 27.77 4.94 4.24
CA THR A 221 29.12 4.61 4.76
C THR A 221 30.16 5.73 4.61
N GLU A 222 30.02 6.65 3.65
CA GLU A 222 31.01 7.72 3.40
C GLU A 222 30.93 8.86 4.41
N GLN A 223 29.79 9.03 5.06
CA GLN A 223 29.65 10.05 6.08
C GLN A 223 30.12 9.46 7.41
N GLU A 224 31.38 9.70 7.80
CA GLU A 224 32.06 9.12 8.98
C GLU A 224 31.32 9.28 10.32
N ARG A 225 30.30 10.15 10.38
CA ARG A 225 29.41 10.38 11.55
C ARG A 225 28.01 9.74 11.46
N ILE A 226 27.70 8.99 10.40
CA ILE A 226 26.29 8.74 9.96
C ILE A 226 25.83 7.29 10.09
N PHE A 227 26.67 6.40 10.60
CA PHE A 227 26.17 5.15 11.17
C PHE A 227 25.23 5.35 12.39
N ASN A 228 25.13 6.60 12.89
CA ASN A 228 24.25 7.09 13.94
C ASN A 228 23.01 7.83 13.39
N CYS A 229 22.99 8.15 12.09
CA CYS A 229 21.85 8.80 11.45
C CYS A 229 20.75 7.80 11.13
N ASN A 230 19.54 8.32 10.94
CA ASN A 230 18.43 7.50 10.49
C ASN A 230 18.71 7.01 9.07
N PHE A 231 19.00 5.71 8.92
CA PHE A 231 19.24 5.05 7.64
C PHE A 231 18.21 5.46 6.59
N LEU A 232 16.92 5.50 6.96
CA LEU A 232 15.85 5.91 6.04
C LEU A 232 15.98 7.38 5.62
N LEU A 233 16.33 8.29 6.54
CA LEU A 233 16.52 9.71 6.20
C LEU A 233 17.72 9.91 5.30
N THR A 234 18.85 9.27 5.61
CA THR A 234 20.04 9.29 4.76
C THR A 234 19.71 8.83 3.34
N LEU A 235 18.91 7.77 3.21
CA LEU A 235 18.46 7.33 1.89
C LEU A 235 17.53 8.33 1.21
N ILE A 236 16.55 8.90 1.91
CA ILE A 236 15.64 9.90 1.30
C ILE A 236 16.44 11.11 0.78
N GLU A 237 17.41 11.59 1.57
CA GLU A 237 18.24 12.75 1.21
C GLU A 237 19.20 12.45 0.06
N SER A 238 19.69 11.21 -0.07
CA SER A 238 20.57 10.79 -1.18
C SER A 238 19.83 10.53 -2.52
N GLN A 239 18.51 10.63 -2.55
CA GLN A 239 17.61 10.49 -3.71
C GLN A 239 17.43 9.12 -4.44
N PRO A 240 17.76 7.92 -3.92
CA PRO A 240 17.31 6.64 -4.49
C PRO A 240 15.86 6.28 -4.11
N ILE A 241 14.89 7.17 -4.34
CA ILE A 241 13.49 7.02 -3.86
C ILE A 241 12.87 5.67 -4.26
N GLU A 242 13.08 5.26 -5.52
CA GLU A 242 12.55 4.00 -6.05
C GLU A 242 13.12 2.76 -5.35
N LEU A 243 14.39 2.81 -4.92
CA LEU A 243 15.03 1.73 -4.16
C LEU A 243 14.46 1.64 -2.75
N ILE A 244 14.20 2.78 -2.10
CA ILE A 244 13.56 2.81 -0.77
C ILE A 244 12.18 2.17 -0.84
N GLU A 245 11.40 2.46 -1.88
CA GLU A 245 10.11 1.81 -2.08
C GLU A 245 10.24 0.29 -2.24
N GLY A 246 11.25 -0.18 -2.97
CA GLY A 246 11.55 -1.61 -3.13
C GLY A 246 11.86 -2.28 -1.79
N LEU A 247 12.73 -1.67 -0.99
CA LEU A 247 13.11 -2.16 0.34
C LEU A 247 11.90 -2.22 1.29
N TYR A 248 11.13 -1.14 1.36
CA TYR A 248 10.01 -1.02 2.30
C TYR A 248 8.73 -1.76 1.88
N LYS A 249 8.67 -2.25 0.63
CA LYS A 249 7.63 -3.19 0.20
C LYS A 249 7.76 -4.56 0.86
N SER A 250 8.97 -4.96 1.28
CA SER A 250 9.23 -6.23 1.95
C SER A 250 9.48 -6.02 3.45
N PRO A 251 8.48 -6.30 4.32
CA PRO A 251 8.67 -6.16 5.77
C PRO A 251 9.84 -6.97 6.32
N TYR A 252 10.12 -8.12 5.70
CA TYR A 252 11.24 -8.99 6.07
C TYR A 252 12.59 -8.29 5.87
N ILE A 253 12.78 -7.59 4.73
CA ILE A 253 14.02 -6.86 4.45
C ILE A 253 14.18 -5.71 5.44
N VAL A 254 13.12 -4.95 5.71
CA VAL A 254 13.18 -3.84 6.68
C VAL A 254 13.43 -4.35 8.10
N TRP A 255 12.86 -5.49 8.47
CA TRP A 255 13.15 -6.15 9.73
C TRP A 255 14.61 -6.58 9.82
N LYS A 256 15.17 -7.21 8.78
CA LYS A 256 16.60 -7.56 8.73
C LYS A 256 17.51 -6.34 8.86
N LEU A 257 17.16 -5.21 8.23
CA LEU A 257 17.87 -3.95 8.40
C LEU A 257 17.80 -3.46 9.85
N ALA A 258 16.64 -3.51 10.49
CA ALA A 258 16.48 -3.16 11.90
C ALA A 258 17.28 -4.09 12.82
N ASP A 259 17.27 -5.40 12.55
CA ASP A 259 18.03 -6.43 13.27
C ASP A 259 19.54 -6.20 13.16
N ALA A 260 19.99 -5.66 12.02
CA ALA A 260 21.36 -5.21 11.77
C ALA A 260 21.70 -3.83 12.40
N GLY A 261 20.81 -3.28 13.23
CA GLY A 261 21.00 -2.01 13.92
C GLY A 261 20.79 -0.76 13.06
N PHE A 262 20.18 -0.87 11.87
CA PHE A 262 19.78 0.29 11.08
C PHE A 262 18.44 0.84 11.55
N ASN A 263 18.35 2.15 11.78
CA ASN A 263 17.09 2.77 12.14
C ASN A 263 16.18 2.85 10.91
N THR A 264 15.18 1.99 10.85
CA THR A 264 14.20 1.93 9.76
C THR A 264 12.87 2.61 10.11
N ASN A 265 12.78 3.26 11.27
CA ASN A 265 11.54 3.82 11.79
C ASN A 265 11.21 5.16 11.10
N PRO A 266 10.09 5.27 10.35
CA PRO A 266 9.71 6.51 9.67
C PRO A 266 9.31 7.64 10.63
N PHE A 267 9.05 7.36 11.91
CA PHE A 267 8.74 8.37 12.92
C PHE A 267 9.96 9.07 13.48
N TYR A 268 11.14 8.43 13.42
CA TYR A 268 12.34 9.00 13.99
C TYR A 268 12.70 10.32 13.30
N THR A 269 13.04 11.32 14.12
CA THR A 269 13.36 12.66 13.64
C THR A 269 14.84 12.96 13.74
N GLN A 270 15.39 13.56 12.69
CA GLN A 270 16.71 14.19 12.71
C GLN A 270 16.51 15.68 12.45
N GLY A 271 16.98 16.54 13.34
CA GLY A 271 16.69 17.99 13.27
C GLY A 271 15.20 18.34 13.32
N GLY A 272 14.37 17.52 13.98
CA GLY A 272 12.92 17.70 14.07
C GLY A 272 12.11 17.17 12.87
N ASN A 273 12.75 16.88 11.74
CA ASN A 273 12.09 16.34 10.54
C ASN A 273 12.15 14.81 10.54
N SER A 274 11.05 14.13 10.25
CA SER A 274 11.01 12.67 10.08
C SER A 274 10.83 12.27 8.62
N ALA A 275 10.91 10.98 8.31
CA ALA A 275 10.80 10.50 6.93
C ALA A 275 9.49 10.93 6.26
N PHE A 276 8.39 10.98 7.05
CA PHE A 276 7.11 11.52 6.58
C PHE A 276 7.21 12.99 6.14
N PHE A 277 7.99 13.81 6.84
CA PHE A 277 8.17 15.22 6.48
C PHE A 277 8.79 15.35 5.08
N TYR A 278 9.92 14.65 4.85
CA TYR A 278 10.60 14.68 3.57
C TYR A 278 9.74 14.10 2.44
N CYS A 279 8.97 13.04 2.73
CA CYS A 279 8.08 12.43 1.73
C CYS A 279 6.91 13.33 1.30
N LEU A 280 6.53 14.33 2.10
CA LEU A 280 5.48 15.28 1.69
C LEU A 280 5.96 16.19 0.55
N GLY A 281 7.26 16.50 0.49
CA GLY A 281 7.87 17.35 -0.55
C GLY A 281 8.23 16.61 -1.84
N LEU A 282 7.99 15.30 -1.92
CA LEU A 282 8.27 14.54 -3.13
C LEU A 282 7.12 14.70 -4.14
N GLU A 283 7.46 14.74 -5.43
CA GLU A 283 6.47 14.78 -6.52
C GLU A 283 5.54 13.54 -6.50
N SER A 284 6.09 12.39 -6.11
CA SER A 284 5.37 11.13 -5.99
C SER A 284 4.99 10.84 -4.54
N SER A 285 3.69 10.63 -4.29
CA SER A 285 3.18 10.20 -2.98
C SER A 285 3.38 8.71 -2.70
N ARG A 286 4.00 7.96 -3.62
CA ARG A 286 4.13 6.50 -3.51
C ARG A 286 5.00 6.08 -2.34
N LEU A 287 6.17 6.70 -2.14
CA LEU A 287 7.01 6.44 -0.96
C LEU A 287 6.27 6.80 0.34
N LEU A 288 5.54 7.92 0.36
CA LEU A 288 4.71 8.33 1.50
C LEU A 288 3.71 7.23 1.90
N TYR A 289 3.01 6.64 0.92
CA TYR A 289 2.07 5.53 1.17
C TYR A 289 2.77 4.25 1.61
N VAL A 290 3.95 3.93 1.07
CA VAL A 290 4.75 2.77 1.48
C VAL A 290 5.17 2.90 2.94
N LEU A 291 5.73 4.06 3.33
CA LEU A 291 6.14 4.32 4.72
C LEU A 291 4.94 4.39 5.67
N TYR A 292 3.81 4.95 5.22
CA TYR A 292 2.55 4.96 5.98
C TYR A 292 2.08 3.54 6.29
N ASN A 293 2.03 2.68 5.27
CA ASN A 293 1.66 1.27 5.44
C ASN A 293 2.66 0.55 6.35
N TYR A 294 3.95 0.84 6.23
CA TYR A 294 4.97 0.27 7.10
C TYR A 294 4.73 0.66 8.57
N ALA A 295 4.52 1.94 8.84
CA ALA A 295 4.32 2.48 10.17
C ALA A 295 3.09 1.90 10.88
N ILE A 296 1.96 1.79 10.19
CA ILE A 296 0.68 1.41 10.80
C ILE A 296 0.58 -0.08 11.10
N ASN A 297 1.26 -0.91 10.32
CA ASN A 297 1.28 -2.35 10.56
C ASN A 297 2.22 -2.74 11.71
N ASN A 298 2.90 -1.78 12.36
CA ASN A 298 3.86 -2.03 13.43
C ASN A 298 4.87 -3.14 13.07
N TYR A 299 5.36 -3.17 11.82
CA TYR A 299 6.27 -4.24 11.36
C TYR A 299 7.54 -4.38 12.22
N HIS A 300 7.89 -3.35 13.00
CA HIS A 300 8.99 -3.37 13.96
C HIS A 300 8.66 -4.06 15.29
N ARG A 301 7.39 -4.35 15.61
CA ARG A 301 6.98 -4.88 16.94
C ARG A 301 6.67 -6.37 16.93
N THR A 302 5.83 -6.88 16.02
CA THR A 302 5.56 -8.34 15.90
C THR A 302 4.99 -8.69 14.53
N GLY A 303 5.27 -9.90 14.02
CA GLY A 303 4.62 -10.42 12.79
C GLY A 303 3.11 -10.65 12.92
N LYS A 304 2.54 -10.54 14.13
CA LYS A 304 1.13 -10.81 14.45
C LYS A 304 0.19 -9.61 14.24
N SER A 305 0.71 -8.39 14.05
CA SER A 305 -0.09 -7.17 13.90
C SER A 305 -0.51 -6.84 12.45
N VAL A 306 -0.10 -7.64 11.47
CA VAL A 306 -0.40 -7.36 10.06
C VAL A 306 -1.90 -7.50 9.80
N ARG A 307 -2.55 -6.38 9.45
CA ARG A 307 -3.95 -6.30 9.00
C ARG A 307 -5.02 -6.75 10.01
N ASN A 308 -4.68 -6.95 11.29
CA ASN A 308 -5.67 -7.21 12.32
C ASN A 308 -6.03 -5.89 13.03
N PRO A 309 -7.28 -5.39 12.95
CA PRO A 309 -7.70 -4.15 13.61
C PRO A 309 -7.70 -4.32 15.14
N ASN A 310 -6.57 -4.02 15.76
CA ASN A 310 -6.35 -4.10 17.19
C ASN A 310 -5.95 -2.73 17.78
N SER A 311 -5.75 -2.68 19.10
CA SER A 311 -5.30 -1.50 19.83
C SER A 311 -3.96 -0.96 19.34
N ASP A 312 -3.04 -1.84 18.92
CA ASP A 312 -1.71 -1.46 18.45
C ASP A 312 -1.78 -0.69 17.13
N VAL A 313 -2.60 -1.13 16.18
CA VAL A 313 -2.82 -0.43 14.92
C VAL A 313 -3.48 0.93 15.18
N LEU A 314 -4.43 1.00 16.11
CA LEU A 314 -5.08 2.26 16.48
C LEU A 314 -4.11 3.24 17.14
N ASN A 315 -3.18 2.76 17.95
CA ASN A 315 -2.10 3.57 18.52
C ASN A 315 -1.10 4.01 17.45
N ALA A 316 -0.73 3.13 16.51
CA ALA A 316 0.11 3.50 15.37
C ALA A 316 -0.53 4.60 14.51
N LEU A 317 -1.83 4.48 14.22
CA LEU A 317 -2.59 5.52 13.50
C LEU A 317 -2.65 6.85 14.26
N LYS A 318 -2.72 6.83 15.60
CA LYS A 318 -2.60 8.06 16.42
C LYS A 318 -1.21 8.67 16.29
N ASN A 319 -0.16 7.87 16.38
CA ASN A 319 1.22 8.35 16.23
C ASN A 319 1.44 8.99 14.84
N VAL A 320 0.91 8.39 13.77
CA VAL A 320 0.92 9.01 12.42
C VAL A 320 0.13 10.32 12.40
N ASP A 321 -1.05 10.36 13.02
CA ASP A 321 -1.89 11.57 13.09
C ASP A 321 -1.16 12.73 13.75
N ASP A 322 -0.55 12.48 14.91
CA ASP A 322 0.17 13.48 15.70
C ASP A 322 1.42 13.96 14.96
N LYS A 323 2.17 13.02 14.37
CA LYS A 323 3.36 13.35 13.58
C LYS A 323 3.03 14.18 12.34
N LEU A 324 1.97 13.83 11.61
CA LEU A 324 1.50 14.60 10.45
C LEU A 324 1.06 16.01 10.85
N LYS A 325 0.37 16.17 11.99
CA LYS A 325 -0.03 17.50 12.50
C LYS A 325 1.18 18.36 12.84
N ASP A 326 2.20 17.79 13.46
CA ASP A 326 3.42 18.53 13.78
C ASP A 326 4.16 18.99 12.52
N HIS A 327 4.27 18.14 11.51
CA HIS A 327 4.84 18.55 10.22
C HIS A 327 4.02 19.64 9.54
N TYR A 328 2.69 19.58 9.61
CA TYR A 328 1.85 20.65 9.04
C TYR A 328 2.08 22.00 9.73
N LYS A 329 2.24 22.01 11.06
CA LYS A 329 2.62 23.23 11.79
C LYS A 329 3.98 23.75 11.31
N MET A 330 4.95 22.86 11.06
CA MET A 330 6.26 23.25 10.52
C MET A 330 6.15 23.82 9.11
N ILE A 331 5.36 23.20 8.23
CA ILE A 331 5.09 23.66 6.86
C ILE A 331 4.47 25.07 6.89
N ILE A 332 3.47 25.31 7.76
CA ILE A 332 2.86 26.65 7.91
C ILE A 332 3.87 27.67 8.42
N LYS A 333 4.72 27.31 9.39
CA LYS A 333 5.74 28.22 9.93
C LYS A 333 6.78 28.63 8.89
N ARG A 334 7.17 27.73 7.99
CA ARG A 334 8.10 28.02 6.88
C ARG A 334 7.48 28.92 5.80
N GLN A 335 6.16 28.88 5.62
CA GLN A 335 5.44 29.56 4.54
C GLN A 335 5.30 31.09 4.68
N TYR A 336 5.88 31.71 5.70
CA TYR A 336 5.91 33.17 5.77
C TYR A 336 6.96 33.81 4.81
N SER A 337 7.80 33.02 4.14
CA SER A 337 8.80 33.54 3.19
C SER A 337 8.51 33.29 1.70
N GLU A 338 7.96 32.14 1.26
CA GLU A 338 7.74 31.85 -0.18
C GLU A 338 6.47 31.00 -0.43
N LEU A 339 5.49 31.53 -1.17
CA LEU A 339 4.12 30.99 -1.23
C LEU A 339 3.89 29.89 -2.28
N HIS A 340 4.79 29.73 -3.26
CA HIS A 340 4.58 28.83 -4.41
C HIS A 340 5.22 27.46 -4.31
N GLU A 341 6.28 27.29 -3.52
CA GLU A 341 7.01 26.00 -3.45
C GLU A 341 6.26 24.91 -2.69
N HIS A 342 5.26 25.26 -1.87
CA HIS A 342 4.70 24.33 -0.88
C HIS A 342 3.31 23.74 -1.20
N VAL A 343 2.85 23.86 -2.45
CA VAL A 343 1.51 23.38 -2.86
C VAL A 343 1.45 21.84 -2.82
N LEU A 344 2.54 21.18 -3.18
CA LEU A 344 2.63 19.71 -3.23
C LEU A 344 2.58 19.11 -1.82
N GLU A 345 3.32 19.65 -0.86
CA GLU A 345 3.34 19.20 0.53
C GLU A 345 1.98 19.32 1.18
N ARG A 346 1.31 20.47 0.98
CA ARG A 346 -0.04 20.69 1.50
C ARG A 346 -1.02 19.66 0.91
N LYS A 347 -0.97 19.43 -0.40
CA LYS A 347 -1.83 18.46 -1.07
C LYS A 347 -1.59 17.04 -0.55
N ALA A 348 -0.34 16.58 -0.53
CA ALA A 348 0.05 15.27 -0.03
C ALA A 348 -0.35 15.09 1.44
N TRP A 349 -0.17 16.13 2.25
CA TRP A 349 -0.57 16.14 3.66
C TRP A 349 -2.09 15.98 3.82
N PHE A 350 -2.89 16.76 3.08
CA PHE A 350 -4.35 16.65 3.14
C PHE A 350 -4.83 15.25 2.77
N GLU A 351 -4.28 14.68 1.69
CA GLU A 351 -4.63 13.33 1.24
C GLU A 351 -4.33 12.28 2.32
N ILE A 352 -3.10 12.24 2.83
CA ILE A 352 -2.69 11.22 3.81
C ILE A 352 -3.37 11.42 5.17
N PHE A 353 -3.59 12.67 5.59
CA PHE A 353 -4.28 13.01 6.83
C PHE A 353 -5.75 12.55 6.81
N HIS A 354 -6.47 12.84 5.71
CA HIS A 354 -7.85 12.39 5.56
C HIS A 354 -7.95 10.86 5.45
N PHE A 355 -6.99 10.22 4.77
CA PHE A 355 -6.91 8.77 4.74
C PHE A 355 -6.68 8.18 6.14
N ASN A 356 -5.78 8.76 6.92
CA ASN A 356 -5.51 8.34 8.30
C ASN A 356 -6.73 8.50 9.22
N LYS A 357 -7.43 9.63 9.13
CA LYS A 357 -8.68 9.86 9.87
C LYS A 357 -9.76 8.83 9.51
N TYR A 358 -9.85 8.48 8.23
CA TYR A 358 -10.75 7.43 7.76
C TYR A 358 -10.37 6.08 8.37
N GLN A 359 -9.10 5.66 8.30
CA GLN A 359 -8.62 4.41 8.91
C GLN A 359 -8.90 4.34 10.41
N LYS A 360 -8.62 5.42 11.17
CA LYS A 360 -8.94 5.50 12.62
C LYS A 360 -10.43 5.27 12.88
N THR A 361 -11.29 5.85 12.06
CA THR A 361 -12.74 5.71 12.19
C THR A 361 -13.19 4.28 11.90
N VAL A 362 -12.61 3.66 10.87
CA VAL A 362 -12.88 2.26 10.51
C VAL A 362 -12.49 1.36 11.68
N ILE A 363 -11.23 1.39 12.11
CA ILE A 363 -10.72 0.49 13.14
C ILE A 363 -11.48 0.64 14.46
N LYS A 364 -11.77 1.87 14.91
CA LYS A 364 -12.62 2.10 16.11
C LYS A 364 -13.97 1.40 16.01
N LYS A 365 -14.61 1.45 14.84
CA LYS A 365 -15.89 0.76 14.62
C LYS A 365 -15.73 -0.75 14.63
N ILE A 366 -14.62 -1.28 14.10
CA ILE A 366 -14.36 -2.73 14.13
C ILE A 366 -14.14 -3.21 15.57
N SER A 367 -13.33 -2.49 16.34
CA SER A 367 -13.00 -2.84 17.72
C SER A 367 -14.18 -2.70 18.68
N ALA A 368 -15.17 -1.88 18.36
CA ALA A 368 -16.40 -1.73 19.14
C ALA A 368 -17.46 -2.80 18.85
N MET A 369 -17.24 -3.71 17.88
CA MET A 369 -18.18 -4.79 17.58
C MET A 369 -17.97 -5.96 18.55
N PRO A 370 -19.03 -6.47 19.21
CA PRO A 370 -18.93 -7.58 20.15
C PRO A 370 -18.39 -8.85 19.48
N ASP A 371 -17.56 -9.60 20.21
CA ASP A 371 -16.86 -10.78 19.66
C ASP A 371 -17.78 -11.95 19.33
N ASN A 372 -19.02 -11.98 19.82
CA ASN A 372 -19.97 -13.07 19.55
C ASN A 372 -20.50 -13.14 18.10
N ASP A 373 -20.20 -12.15 17.24
CA ASP A 373 -20.55 -12.11 15.80
C ASP A 373 -19.45 -12.73 14.88
N LEU A 374 -18.66 -13.67 15.41
CA LEU A 374 -17.39 -14.21 14.87
C LEU A 374 -17.54 -15.15 13.65
N ASN A 375 -18.22 -14.69 12.60
CA ASN A 375 -17.89 -15.14 11.25
C ASN A 375 -17.15 -13.99 10.55
N SER A 376 -15.85 -14.14 10.31
CA SER A 376 -14.95 -13.08 9.80
C SER A 376 -15.46 -12.43 8.50
N ASN A 377 -16.18 -13.21 7.68
CA ASN A 377 -16.86 -12.76 6.47
C ASN A 377 -18.04 -11.81 6.77
N PHE A 378 -18.79 -12.05 7.86
CA PHE A 378 -19.92 -11.23 8.27
C PHE A 378 -19.47 -9.89 8.86
N LYS A 379 -18.38 -9.89 9.65
CA LYS A 379 -17.76 -8.66 10.17
C LYS A 379 -17.29 -7.76 9.02
N MET A 380 -16.58 -8.31 8.02
CA MET A 380 -16.18 -7.56 6.81
C MET A 380 -17.36 -7.05 5.97
N ALA A 381 -18.42 -7.84 5.82
CA ALA A 381 -19.64 -7.41 5.11
C ALA A 381 -20.37 -6.27 5.84
N LYS A 382 -20.50 -6.34 7.17
CA LYS A 382 -21.17 -5.33 8.02
C LYS A 382 -20.35 -4.04 8.11
N ILE A 383 -19.01 -4.14 8.17
CA ILE A 383 -18.08 -3.00 8.10
C ILE A 383 -18.16 -2.32 6.73
N LYS A 384 -18.15 -3.08 5.62
CA LYS A 384 -18.39 -2.56 4.27
C LYS A 384 -19.75 -1.84 4.17
N CYS A 385 -20.79 -2.38 4.79
CA CYS A 385 -22.14 -1.82 4.78
C CYS A 385 -22.24 -0.48 5.55
N VAL A 386 -21.67 -0.40 6.75
CA VAL A 386 -21.70 0.83 7.60
C VAL A 386 -20.86 1.97 7.00
N LEU A 387 -19.75 1.67 6.33
CA LEU A 387 -18.89 2.68 5.69
C LEU A 387 -19.48 3.25 4.39
N LYS A 388 -20.32 2.48 3.70
CA LYS A 388 -21.02 2.90 2.47
C LYS A 388 -22.21 3.82 2.77
N LYS A 389 -22.98 3.54 3.83
CA LYS A 389 -24.22 4.25 4.17
C LYS A 389 -24.01 5.74 4.50
N SER A 390 -22.96 6.09 5.26
CA SER A 390 -22.74 7.48 5.71
C SER A 390 -22.13 8.41 4.64
N LYS A 391 -21.36 7.88 3.68
CA LYS A 391 -20.81 8.65 2.55
C LYS A 391 -21.81 8.83 1.41
N PHE A 392 -22.69 7.84 1.20
CA PHE A 392 -23.71 7.89 0.17
C PHE A 392 -24.78 8.94 0.48
N LEU A 393 -25.34 8.96 1.70
CA LEU A 393 -26.43 9.87 2.09
C LEU A 393 -26.09 11.37 1.92
N SER A 394 -24.92 11.82 2.37
CA SER A 394 -24.51 13.23 2.23
C SER A 394 -24.21 13.63 0.77
N LYS A 395 -23.86 12.67 -0.10
CA LYS A 395 -23.59 12.90 -1.53
C LYS A 395 -24.87 12.82 -2.36
N SER A 396 -25.82 11.96 -1.99
CA SER A 396 -27.16 11.92 -2.58
C SER A 396 -27.96 13.19 -2.28
N GLU A 397 -27.79 13.80 -1.11
CA GLU A 397 -28.38 15.12 -0.79
C GLU A 397 -27.79 16.26 -1.64
N LYS A 398 -26.50 16.19 -1.99
CA LYS A 398 -25.89 17.16 -2.92
C LYS A 398 -26.38 16.96 -4.36
N LEU A 399 -26.50 15.71 -4.82
CA LEU A 399 -27.14 15.40 -6.11
C LEU A 399 -28.60 15.89 -6.13
N LEU A 400 -29.33 15.70 -5.03
CA LEU A 400 -30.69 16.19 -4.82
C LEU A 400 -30.75 17.72 -4.98
N ASN A 401 -29.78 18.45 -4.44
CA ASN A 401 -29.71 19.91 -4.58
C ASN A 401 -29.26 20.38 -5.98
N ILE A 402 -28.42 19.60 -6.68
CA ILE A 402 -27.99 19.87 -8.07
C ILE A 402 -29.13 19.62 -9.07
N LEU A 403 -29.93 18.58 -8.85
CA LEU A 403 -31.12 18.28 -9.67
C LEU A 403 -32.24 19.30 -9.42
N LYS A 404 -32.36 19.84 -8.20
CA LYS A 404 -33.29 20.94 -7.86
C LYS A 404 -32.89 22.30 -8.44
N SER A 405 -31.61 22.55 -8.69
CA SER A 405 -31.08 23.87 -9.06
C SER A 405 -30.85 24.08 -10.56
N ASN A 406 -30.94 23.05 -11.40
CA ASN A 406 -30.76 23.18 -12.85
C ASN A 406 -32.09 23.04 -13.58
N THR A 407 -32.40 24.04 -14.41
CA THR A 407 -33.46 24.08 -15.42
C THR A 407 -33.20 23.03 -16.51
N TYR A 408 -33.46 21.77 -16.19
CA TYR A 408 -33.45 20.72 -17.19
C TYR A 408 -34.75 20.80 -18.03
N LYS A 409 -34.60 20.89 -19.35
CA LYS A 409 -35.54 20.28 -20.31
C LYS A 409 -35.39 18.75 -20.22
N VAL A 410 -35.74 18.18 -19.07
CA VAL A 410 -36.12 16.78 -18.96
C VAL A 410 -37.59 16.71 -19.43
N PRO A 411 -38.02 15.71 -20.21
CA PRO A 411 -39.37 15.69 -20.75
C PRO A 411 -40.44 15.82 -19.64
N ASN A 412 -41.26 16.85 -19.78
CA ASN A 412 -42.56 17.21 -19.18
C ASN A 412 -42.94 16.94 -17.70
N ASN A 413 -42.17 16.30 -16.82
CA ASN A 413 -42.48 16.34 -15.37
C ASN A 413 -41.31 15.94 -14.44
N PRO A 414 -40.37 16.86 -14.13
CA PRO A 414 -39.25 16.61 -13.21
C PRO A 414 -39.70 16.05 -11.86
N ASN A 415 -40.85 16.51 -11.34
CA ASN A 415 -41.39 16.07 -10.06
C ASN A 415 -41.76 14.58 -10.04
N LYS A 416 -42.15 14.00 -11.17
CA LYS A 416 -42.48 12.57 -11.27
C LYS A 416 -41.22 11.70 -11.21
N ILE A 417 -40.17 12.06 -11.96
CA ILE A 417 -38.87 11.39 -11.91
C ILE A 417 -38.27 11.51 -10.51
N MET A 418 -38.40 12.68 -9.86
CA MET A 418 -37.93 12.91 -8.49
C MET A 418 -38.70 12.08 -7.46
N ARG A 419 -40.03 11.94 -7.59
CA ARG A 419 -40.83 11.04 -6.74
C ARG A 419 -40.40 9.58 -6.89
N ILE A 420 -40.09 9.16 -8.12
CA ILE A 420 -39.66 7.81 -8.44
C ILE A 420 -38.26 7.55 -7.86
N ILE A 421 -37.30 8.46 -8.03
CA ILE A 421 -35.95 8.37 -7.45
C ILE A 421 -35.99 8.35 -5.91
N ASN A 422 -36.76 9.25 -5.28
CA ASN A 422 -36.86 9.29 -3.81
C ASN A 422 -37.44 7.99 -3.26
N LYS A 423 -38.54 7.49 -3.85
CA LYS A 423 -39.15 6.22 -3.45
C LYS A 423 -38.19 5.03 -3.64
N ALA A 424 -37.35 5.05 -4.67
CA ALA A 424 -36.34 4.01 -4.91
C ALA A 424 -35.12 4.11 -3.99
N LEU A 425 -34.68 5.31 -3.59
CA LEU A 425 -33.59 5.43 -2.62
C LEU A 425 -34.05 5.10 -1.19
N GLU A 426 -35.32 5.37 -0.87
CA GLU A 426 -35.95 5.03 0.41
C GLU A 426 -36.22 3.51 0.54
N SER A 427 -36.53 2.83 -0.56
CA SER A 427 -36.94 1.41 -0.56
C SER A 427 -35.80 0.40 -0.77
N TYR A 428 -34.56 0.85 -1.02
CA TYR A 428 -33.43 -0.02 -1.44
C TYR A 428 -32.16 0.27 -0.60
N PRO A 429 -31.84 -0.55 0.42
CA PRO A 429 -30.68 -0.27 1.28
C PRO A 429 -29.31 -0.73 0.75
N GLU A 430 -29.21 -1.43 -0.40
CA GLU A 430 -27.97 -2.15 -0.74
C GLU A 430 -27.60 -2.12 -2.22
N ILE A 431 -26.86 -1.08 -2.64
CA ILE A 431 -25.98 -1.17 -3.82
C ILE A 431 -24.80 -2.07 -3.43
N LYS A 432 -24.83 -3.35 -3.80
CA LYS A 432 -23.83 -4.35 -3.37
C LYS A 432 -22.49 -4.23 -4.10
N ASP A 433 -22.50 -3.73 -5.33
CA ASP A 433 -21.31 -3.63 -6.17
C ASP A 433 -20.40 -2.44 -5.78
N ASP A 434 -19.21 -2.76 -5.25
CA ASP A 434 -18.15 -1.81 -4.89
C ASP A 434 -17.67 -0.97 -6.11
N PHE A 435 -17.73 -1.54 -7.31
CA PHE A 435 -17.31 -0.89 -8.55
C PHE A 435 -18.34 0.15 -9.01
N ALA A 436 -19.63 -0.21 -9.00
CA ALA A 436 -20.73 0.72 -9.28
C ALA A 436 -20.75 1.92 -8.31
N ILE A 437 -20.52 1.70 -7.01
CA ILE A 437 -20.44 2.79 -6.02
C ILE A 437 -19.31 3.78 -6.38
N LYS A 438 -18.12 3.28 -6.69
CA LYS A 438 -16.98 4.15 -7.05
C LYS A 438 -17.21 4.90 -8.36
N ARG A 439 -17.81 4.25 -9.37
CA ARG A 439 -18.24 4.90 -10.63
C ARG A 439 -19.22 6.03 -10.33
N LEU A 440 -20.24 5.74 -9.51
CA LEU A 440 -21.26 6.71 -9.12
C LEU A 440 -20.64 7.89 -8.36
N GLU A 441 -19.80 7.64 -7.36
CA GLU A 441 -19.12 8.70 -6.62
C GLU A 441 -18.25 9.60 -7.52
N ARG A 442 -17.54 9.01 -8.47
CA ARG A 442 -16.70 9.75 -9.43
C ARG A 442 -17.54 10.68 -10.30
N TYR A 443 -18.62 10.17 -10.89
CA TYR A 443 -19.49 10.98 -11.74
C TYR A 443 -20.21 12.08 -10.95
N LEU A 444 -20.67 11.78 -9.73
CA LEU A 444 -21.27 12.78 -8.86
C LEU A 444 -20.28 13.88 -8.44
N MET A 445 -19.02 13.52 -8.21
CA MET A 445 -17.96 14.50 -7.93
C MET A 445 -17.69 15.41 -9.12
N VAL A 446 -17.63 14.87 -10.33
CA VAL A 446 -17.45 15.67 -11.55
C VAL A 446 -18.65 16.60 -11.76
N ALA A 447 -19.87 16.09 -11.60
CA ALA A 447 -21.08 16.90 -11.70
C ALA A 447 -21.16 18.02 -10.64
N ALA A 448 -20.62 17.79 -9.44
CA ALA A 448 -20.64 18.79 -8.36
C ALA A 448 -19.58 19.89 -8.50
N LYS A 449 -18.46 19.62 -9.18
CA LYS A 449 -17.35 20.57 -9.33
C LYS A 449 -17.51 21.51 -10.53
N GLU A 450 -18.31 21.11 -11.53
CA GLU A 450 -18.50 21.88 -12.75
C GLU A 450 -19.64 22.90 -12.58
N PRO A 451 -19.36 24.22 -12.62
CA PRO A 451 -20.34 25.24 -12.27
C PRO A 451 -21.51 25.28 -13.27
N ASN A 452 -21.24 25.11 -14.58
CA ASN A 452 -22.22 24.83 -15.65
C ASN A 452 -21.46 24.39 -16.93
N GLY A 453 -22.05 23.52 -17.74
CA GLY A 453 -21.46 23.08 -19.02
C GLY A 453 -21.74 21.61 -19.38
N ILE A 454 -21.39 21.23 -20.61
CA ILE A 454 -21.62 19.89 -21.18
C ILE A 454 -21.06 18.78 -20.27
N LYS A 455 -19.89 19.02 -19.63
CA LYS A 455 -19.26 18.07 -18.69
C LYS A 455 -20.13 17.76 -17.47
N LYS A 456 -20.81 18.76 -16.90
CA LYS A 456 -21.74 18.60 -15.77
C LYS A 456 -22.93 17.73 -16.15
N VAL A 457 -23.49 17.98 -17.34
CA VAL A 457 -24.62 17.22 -17.91
C VAL A 457 -24.22 15.77 -18.15
N LEU A 458 -23.06 15.53 -18.76
CA LEU A 458 -22.55 14.18 -19.01
C LEU A 458 -22.28 13.41 -17.71
N ALA A 459 -21.65 14.06 -16.74
CA ALA A 459 -21.40 13.46 -15.44
C ALA A 459 -22.70 13.12 -14.70
N THR A 460 -23.71 13.99 -14.79
CA THR A 460 -25.04 13.73 -14.20
C THR A 460 -25.76 12.57 -14.90
N LYS A 461 -25.75 12.54 -16.25
CA LYS A 461 -26.32 11.43 -17.04
C LYS A 461 -25.66 10.10 -16.69
N ARG A 462 -24.33 10.08 -16.55
CA ARG A 462 -23.58 8.88 -16.17
C ARG A 462 -23.84 8.43 -14.74
N ALA A 463 -24.05 9.36 -13.80
CA ALA A 463 -24.45 9.00 -12.45
C ALA A 463 -25.84 8.32 -12.43
N ILE A 464 -26.81 8.86 -13.19
CA ILE A 464 -28.16 8.27 -13.32
C ILE A 464 -28.09 6.89 -13.97
N GLN A 465 -27.25 6.73 -14.99
CA GLN A 465 -27.04 5.46 -15.66
C GLN A 465 -26.48 4.38 -14.73
N VAL A 466 -25.41 4.69 -13.99
CA VAL A 466 -24.81 3.76 -13.02
C VAL A 466 -25.81 3.37 -11.92
N LEU A 467 -26.67 4.29 -11.50
CA LEU A 467 -27.78 3.98 -10.61
C LEU A 467 -28.76 3.00 -11.26
N GLY A 468 -29.14 3.22 -12.52
CA GLY A 468 -30.01 2.32 -13.28
C GLY A 468 -29.42 0.91 -13.40
N GLU A 469 -28.16 0.79 -13.83
CA GLU A 469 -27.41 -0.48 -13.95
C GLU A 469 -27.41 -1.25 -12.63
N THR A 470 -27.17 -0.57 -11.52
CA THR A 470 -27.07 -1.26 -10.22
C THR A 470 -28.41 -1.76 -9.71
N LEU A 471 -29.50 -1.13 -10.12
CA LEU A 471 -30.85 -1.46 -9.65
C LEU A 471 -31.51 -2.57 -10.49
N ILE A 472 -31.03 -2.82 -11.72
CA ILE A 472 -31.50 -3.92 -12.58
C ILE A 472 -31.11 -5.30 -12.02
N VAL A 473 -29.96 -5.43 -11.35
CA VAL A 473 -29.41 -6.72 -10.89
C VAL A 473 -30.20 -7.37 -9.72
N SER A 474 -31.23 -6.69 -9.19
CA SER A 474 -32.03 -7.20 -8.07
C SER A 474 -33.29 -7.95 -8.57
N PRO A 475 -33.46 -9.26 -8.28
CA PRO A 475 -34.60 -10.03 -8.78
C PRO A 475 -35.93 -9.49 -8.24
N GLY A 476 -36.90 -9.30 -9.15
CA GLY A 476 -38.26 -8.81 -8.85
C GLY A 476 -38.48 -7.30 -9.00
N LYS A 477 -37.47 -6.51 -9.40
CA LYS A 477 -37.52 -5.04 -9.36
C LYS A 477 -36.94 -4.34 -10.60
N ASP A 478 -37.10 -5.03 -11.74
CA ASP A 478 -36.60 -4.72 -13.06
C ASP A 478 -37.09 -3.35 -13.64
N LEU A 479 -38.25 -2.87 -13.20
CA LEU A 479 -38.93 -1.71 -13.81
C LEU A 479 -38.20 -0.38 -13.62
N PHE A 480 -37.57 -0.15 -12.46
CA PHE A 480 -36.99 1.16 -12.10
C PHE A 480 -35.66 1.42 -12.80
N GLY A 481 -34.72 0.48 -12.70
CA GLY A 481 -33.41 0.60 -13.33
C GLY A 481 -33.51 0.65 -14.84
N LYS A 482 -34.44 -0.14 -15.41
CA LYS A 482 -34.87 -0.04 -16.79
C LYS A 482 -35.40 1.36 -17.10
N THR A 483 -36.36 1.90 -16.35
CA THR A 483 -36.94 3.23 -16.64
C THR A 483 -35.89 4.34 -16.70
N LEU A 484 -34.91 4.37 -15.79
CA LEU A 484 -33.83 5.37 -15.81
C LEU A 484 -32.90 5.22 -17.02
N LEU A 485 -32.53 3.99 -17.38
CA LEU A 485 -31.71 3.70 -18.55
C LEU A 485 -32.48 4.00 -19.86
N ARG A 486 -33.78 3.71 -19.89
CA ARG A 486 -34.69 3.95 -21.03
C ARG A 486 -34.96 5.43 -21.28
N CYS A 487 -35.01 6.25 -20.23
CA CYS A 487 -35.10 7.72 -20.34
C CYS A 487 -33.80 8.38 -20.86
N THR A 488 -32.67 7.68 -20.80
CA THR A 488 -31.37 8.21 -21.25
C THR A 488 -30.93 7.64 -22.60
N LEU A 489 -31.51 6.52 -23.04
CA LEU A 489 -31.18 5.83 -24.29
C LEU A 489 -31.32 6.71 -25.55
N PRO A 490 -32.42 7.45 -25.80
CA PRO A 490 -32.49 8.33 -26.97
C PRO A 490 -31.38 9.39 -26.98
N ALA A 491 -31.03 9.93 -25.82
CA ALA A 491 -29.97 10.92 -25.70
C ALA A 491 -28.56 10.31 -25.83
N GLN A 492 -28.38 9.02 -25.52
CA GLN A 492 -27.15 8.28 -25.76
C GLN A 492 -26.98 7.99 -27.25
N ILE A 493 -28.05 7.59 -27.95
CA ILE A 493 -28.04 7.36 -29.39
C ILE A 493 -27.83 8.67 -30.16
N GLU A 494 -28.41 9.78 -29.71
CA GLU A 494 -28.09 11.12 -30.25
C GLU A 494 -26.60 11.43 -30.12
N ARG A 495 -26.01 11.17 -28.95
CA ARG A 495 -24.58 11.41 -28.75
C ARG A 495 -23.71 10.47 -29.58
N LEU A 496 -24.17 9.24 -29.78
CA LEU A 496 -23.54 8.26 -30.67
C LEU A 496 -23.54 8.78 -32.11
N LYS A 497 -24.67 9.31 -32.59
CA LYS A 497 -24.77 10.01 -33.87
C LYS A 497 -23.85 11.21 -33.95
N GLU A 498 -23.78 12.03 -32.90
CA GLU A 498 -22.92 13.21 -32.88
C GLU A 498 -21.45 12.81 -33.12
N ILE A 499 -20.98 11.77 -32.42
CA ILE A 499 -19.60 11.30 -32.51
C ILE A 499 -19.33 10.61 -33.86
N LEU A 500 -20.20 9.69 -34.28
CA LEU A 500 -19.99 8.89 -35.49
C LEU A 500 -20.18 9.69 -36.78
N VAL A 501 -21.15 10.60 -36.79
CA VAL A 501 -21.62 11.26 -38.00
C VAL A 501 -21.32 12.75 -37.95
N ASP A 502 -21.75 13.46 -36.91
CA ASP A 502 -21.76 14.93 -36.94
C ASP A 502 -20.41 15.61 -36.67
N GLU A 503 -19.51 14.98 -35.90
CA GLU A 503 -18.20 15.53 -35.54
C GLU A 503 -17.22 15.56 -36.74
N ASN A 504 -17.44 14.70 -37.74
CA ASN A 504 -16.64 14.67 -38.97
C ASN A 504 -17.46 15.21 -40.16
N ARG A 505 -17.03 16.34 -40.72
CA ARG A 505 -17.76 17.03 -41.80
C ARG A 505 -17.93 16.18 -43.05
N ASP A 506 -16.93 15.38 -43.40
CA ASP A 506 -16.95 14.55 -44.61
C ASP A 506 -17.94 13.40 -44.43
N ILE A 507 -17.89 12.75 -43.26
CA ILE A 507 -18.84 11.70 -42.90
C ILE A 507 -20.27 12.28 -42.86
N LYS A 508 -20.47 13.43 -42.22
CA LYS A 508 -21.77 14.10 -42.15
C LYS A 508 -22.35 14.42 -43.52
N TYR A 509 -21.51 14.91 -44.43
CA TYR A 509 -21.91 15.25 -45.80
C TYR A 509 -22.34 13.99 -46.56
N LEU A 510 -21.52 12.94 -46.51
CA LEU A 510 -21.75 11.65 -47.18
C LEU A 510 -22.88 10.81 -46.55
N PHE A 511 -23.27 11.12 -45.31
CA PHE A 511 -24.32 10.43 -44.57
C PHE A 511 -25.66 11.19 -44.55
N SER A 512 -25.78 12.26 -45.35
CA SER A 512 -27.00 13.06 -45.43
C SER A 512 -28.12 12.34 -46.22
N SER A 513 -29.37 12.78 -46.03
CA SER A 513 -30.60 12.08 -46.47
C SER A 513 -30.72 11.84 -47.99
N ASN A 514 -29.86 12.46 -48.81
CA ASN A 514 -29.91 12.41 -50.28
C ASN A 514 -28.74 11.62 -50.90
N CYS A 515 -27.93 10.93 -50.10
CA CYS A 515 -26.75 10.23 -50.59
C CYS A 515 -27.08 8.89 -51.25
N ASN A 516 -26.37 8.59 -52.35
CA ASN A 516 -26.47 7.31 -53.03
C ASN A 516 -25.79 6.19 -52.22
N GLU A 517 -26.05 4.93 -52.60
CA GLU A 517 -25.53 3.76 -51.87
C GLU A 517 -23.99 3.71 -51.82
N GLY A 518 -23.31 4.23 -52.85
CA GLY A 518 -21.85 4.31 -52.89
C GLY A 518 -21.30 5.31 -51.87
N GLU A 519 -21.94 6.47 -51.73
CA GLU A 519 -21.60 7.50 -50.74
C GLU A 519 -21.81 7.00 -49.31
N LYS A 520 -22.89 6.26 -49.05
CA LYS A 520 -23.13 5.62 -47.74
C LYS A 520 -22.05 4.59 -47.40
N LYS A 521 -21.67 3.74 -48.36
CA LYS A 521 -20.57 2.78 -48.18
C LYS A 521 -19.24 3.49 -47.91
N HIS A 522 -19.00 4.61 -48.59
CA HIS A 522 -17.80 5.42 -48.33
C HIS A 522 -17.83 6.08 -46.94
N ALA A 523 -18.98 6.57 -46.49
CA ALA A 523 -19.14 7.09 -45.13
C ALA A 523 -18.87 6.01 -44.06
N ILE A 524 -19.40 4.80 -44.25
CA ILE A 524 -19.14 3.65 -43.35
C ILE A 524 -17.65 3.31 -43.31
N PHE A 525 -16.98 3.31 -44.47
CA PHE A 525 -15.53 3.10 -44.55
C PHE A 525 -14.76 4.15 -43.74
N LEU A 526 -15.10 5.44 -43.87
CA LEU A 526 -14.47 6.53 -43.10
C LEU A 526 -14.74 6.42 -41.59
N MET A 527 -15.92 5.96 -41.19
CA MET A 527 -16.23 5.65 -39.78
C MET A 527 -15.37 4.50 -39.25
N CYS A 528 -15.19 3.44 -40.04
CA CYS A 528 -14.33 2.31 -39.69
C CYS A 528 -12.85 2.71 -39.58
N GLU A 529 -12.36 3.54 -40.50
CA GLU A 529 -11.00 4.10 -40.43
C GLU A 529 -10.81 4.98 -39.19
N SER A 530 -11.81 5.80 -38.85
CA SER A 530 -11.81 6.62 -37.64
C SER A 530 -11.82 5.75 -36.38
N TYR A 531 -12.58 4.66 -36.39
CA TYR A 531 -12.62 3.65 -35.33
C TYR A 531 -11.27 2.97 -35.13
N LYS A 532 -10.57 2.62 -36.22
CA LYS A 532 -9.24 1.98 -36.16
C LYS A 532 -8.16 2.96 -35.67
N LYS A 533 -8.16 4.20 -36.17
CA LYS A 533 -7.06 5.16 -35.96
C LYS A 533 -7.21 6.04 -34.70
N ASN A 534 -8.43 6.37 -34.28
CA ASN A 534 -8.67 7.31 -33.19
C ASN A 534 -9.15 6.61 -31.91
N HIS A 535 -8.23 6.44 -30.96
CA HIS A 535 -8.51 5.78 -29.68
C HIS A 535 -9.62 6.47 -28.86
N GLY A 536 -9.68 7.81 -28.87
CA GLY A 536 -10.69 8.57 -28.13
C GLY A 536 -12.09 8.38 -28.73
N PHE A 537 -12.18 8.38 -30.06
CA PHE A 537 -13.39 8.09 -30.81
C PHE A 537 -13.87 6.65 -30.55
N ARG A 538 -12.98 5.67 -30.75
CA ARG A 538 -13.26 4.24 -30.51
C ARG A 538 -13.80 3.99 -29.11
N PHE A 539 -13.10 4.49 -28.09
CA PHE A 539 -13.51 4.32 -26.69
C PHE A 539 -14.89 4.92 -26.43
N SER A 540 -15.17 6.12 -26.97
CA SER A 540 -16.45 6.81 -26.77
C SER A 540 -17.61 6.09 -27.47
N ALA A 541 -17.38 5.64 -28.70
CA ALA A 541 -18.36 4.91 -29.51
C ALA A 541 -18.67 3.53 -28.90
N GLU A 542 -17.64 2.77 -28.51
CA GLU A 542 -17.80 1.49 -27.80
C GLU A 542 -18.57 1.66 -26.50
N MET A 543 -18.18 2.61 -25.65
CA MET A 543 -18.84 2.83 -24.37
C MET A 543 -20.34 3.10 -24.58
N LEU A 544 -20.69 3.99 -25.51
CA LEU A 544 -22.10 4.30 -25.80
C LEU A 544 -22.86 3.13 -26.40
N LEU A 545 -22.23 2.37 -27.32
CA LEU A 545 -22.84 1.16 -27.87
C LEU A 545 -23.07 0.13 -26.77
N PHE A 546 -22.10 -0.14 -25.91
CA PHE A 546 -22.26 -1.07 -24.79
C PHE A 546 -23.32 -0.64 -23.80
N ASP A 547 -23.43 0.66 -23.52
CA ASP A 547 -24.54 1.18 -22.70
C ASP A 547 -25.89 0.85 -23.35
N CYS A 548 -25.99 1.02 -24.68
CA CYS A 548 -27.19 0.66 -25.43
C CYS A 548 -27.43 -0.86 -25.41
N LEU A 549 -26.42 -1.68 -25.68
CA LEU A 549 -26.52 -3.15 -25.75
C LEU A 549 -26.91 -3.78 -24.41
N ASN A 550 -26.42 -3.24 -23.29
CA ASN A 550 -26.81 -3.68 -21.95
C ASN A 550 -28.30 -3.43 -21.67
N ILE A 551 -28.92 -2.46 -22.34
CA ILE A 551 -30.36 -2.17 -22.23
C ILE A 551 -31.17 -3.15 -23.11
N PHE A 552 -30.60 -3.60 -24.22
CA PHE A 552 -31.22 -4.54 -25.18
C PHE A 552 -30.97 -6.01 -24.86
N GLU A 553 -30.84 -6.38 -23.57
CA GLU A 553 -30.39 -7.69 -23.09
C GLU A 553 -31.04 -8.92 -23.78
N LYS A 554 -32.24 -8.78 -24.35
CA LYS A 554 -33.02 -9.83 -25.05
C LYS A 554 -32.90 -9.87 -26.59
N ARG A 555 -32.10 -9.02 -27.23
CA ARG A 555 -31.94 -9.02 -28.71
C ARG A 555 -30.99 -10.13 -29.14
N LYS A 556 -31.56 -11.20 -29.72
CA LYS A 556 -30.81 -12.36 -30.22
C LYS A 556 -29.82 -12.02 -31.32
N ASP A 557 -30.14 -11.04 -32.16
CA ASP A 557 -29.26 -10.57 -33.24
C ASP A 557 -28.02 -9.80 -32.76
N LEU A 558 -27.92 -9.59 -31.43
CA LEU A 558 -26.78 -8.99 -30.74
C LEU A 558 -26.01 -10.03 -29.91
N ASP A 559 -26.50 -11.26 -29.79
CA ASP A 559 -25.82 -12.30 -29.02
C ASP A 559 -24.52 -12.74 -29.70
N ASP A 560 -24.49 -12.84 -31.04
CA ASP A 560 -23.27 -13.04 -31.82
C ASP A 560 -22.22 -11.94 -31.56
N LEU A 561 -22.67 -10.69 -31.47
CA LEU A 561 -21.77 -9.56 -31.19
C LEU A 561 -21.25 -9.62 -29.75
N LYS A 562 -22.09 -9.98 -28.77
CA LYS A 562 -21.67 -10.18 -27.38
C LYS A 562 -20.70 -11.35 -27.26
N GLU A 563 -20.94 -12.45 -27.97
CA GLU A 563 -20.07 -13.62 -28.00
C GLU A 563 -18.74 -13.30 -28.68
N LYS A 564 -18.73 -12.55 -29.79
CA LYS A 564 -17.48 -12.03 -30.40
C LYS A 564 -16.69 -11.14 -29.45
N LEU A 565 -17.38 -10.34 -28.63
CA LEU A 565 -16.75 -9.42 -27.66
C LEU A 565 -16.35 -10.10 -26.32
N SER A 566 -16.87 -11.29 -26.02
CA SER A 566 -16.64 -12.01 -24.75
C SER A 566 -15.94 -13.37 -24.89
N GLY A 567 -15.97 -13.97 -26.08
CA GLY A 567 -15.67 -15.39 -26.33
C GLY A 567 -14.27 -15.71 -26.84
N LEU A 568 -13.52 -14.75 -27.40
CA LEU A 568 -12.12 -15.00 -27.76
C LEU A 568 -11.19 -14.59 -26.62
N PHE A 569 -10.77 -15.62 -25.87
CA PHE A 569 -9.76 -15.69 -24.81
C PHE A 569 -10.22 -15.41 -23.38
N SER A 570 -10.47 -16.51 -22.66
CA SER A 570 -10.26 -16.64 -21.22
C SER A 570 -8.78 -16.39 -20.83
N GLY A 571 -8.26 -15.18 -21.07
CA GLY A 571 -6.90 -14.79 -20.68
C GLY A 571 -6.26 -13.64 -21.46
N ILE A 572 -6.71 -13.33 -22.67
CA ILE A 572 -6.16 -12.24 -23.49
C ILE A 572 -7.30 -11.29 -23.86
N ASN A 573 -7.28 -10.09 -23.29
CA ASN A 573 -8.28 -9.09 -23.62
C ASN A 573 -8.02 -8.57 -25.04
N LEU A 574 -8.77 -9.04 -26.04
CA LEU A 574 -8.65 -8.62 -27.45
C LEU A 574 -8.81 -7.09 -27.61
N ARG A 575 -9.57 -6.46 -26.69
CA ARG A 575 -9.64 -5.00 -26.54
C ARG A 575 -8.29 -4.37 -26.19
N ASN A 576 -7.49 -5.04 -25.36
CA ASN A 576 -6.12 -4.63 -25.02
C ASN A 576 -5.15 -4.89 -26.19
N VAL A 577 -5.36 -5.95 -26.96
CA VAL A 577 -4.55 -6.29 -28.14
C VAL A 577 -4.77 -5.27 -29.27
N LEU A 578 -6.02 -4.97 -29.59
CA LEU A 578 -6.40 -3.96 -30.58
C LEU A 578 -6.17 -2.51 -30.11
N SER A 579 -5.97 -2.28 -28.81
CA SER A 579 -5.63 -0.96 -28.26
C SER A 579 -4.14 -0.68 -28.12
N HIS A 580 -3.30 -1.68 -28.37
CA HIS A 580 -1.85 -1.52 -28.24
C HIS A 580 -1.23 -0.73 -29.41
N GLY A 581 -1.95 -0.57 -30.53
CA GLY A 581 -1.49 0.15 -31.73
C GLY A 581 -0.31 -0.52 -32.44
N ASP A 582 -0.06 -1.79 -32.12
CA ASP A 582 1.00 -2.58 -32.74
C ASP A 582 0.46 -3.23 -34.02
N VAL A 583 1.09 -2.91 -35.14
CA VAL A 583 0.70 -3.34 -36.49
C VAL A 583 0.67 -4.88 -36.61
N LEU A 584 1.52 -5.61 -35.88
CA LEU A 584 1.52 -7.08 -35.90
C LEU A 584 0.30 -7.66 -35.14
N LEU A 585 -0.07 -7.05 -34.01
CA LEU A 585 -1.22 -7.47 -33.21
C LEU A 585 -2.55 -7.08 -33.86
N GLU A 586 -2.60 -5.93 -34.54
CA GLU A 586 -3.74 -5.53 -35.37
C GLU A 586 -3.95 -6.48 -36.54
N ASN A 587 -2.87 -6.93 -37.19
CA ASN A 587 -2.94 -7.93 -38.26
C ASN A 587 -3.39 -9.29 -37.74
N MET A 588 -2.97 -9.74 -36.55
CA MET A 588 -3.49 -10.98 -35.96
C MET A 588 -5.00 -10.90 -35.68
N GLY A 589 -5.53 -9.73 -35.30
CA GLY A 589 -6.97 -9.52 -35.15
C GLY A 589 -7.76 -9.75 -36.45
N LEU A 590 -7.20 -9.35 -37.60
CA LEU A 590 -7.78 -9.57 -38.94
C LEU A 590 -7.81 -11.05 -39.36
N TYR A 591 -6.85 -11.86 -38.88
CA TYR A 591 -6.83 -13.31 -39.18
C TYR A 591 -7.69 -14.14 -38.21
N LEU A 592 -8.06 -13.58 -37.05
CA LEU A 592 -8.78 -14.29 -35.99
C LEU A 592 -10.29 -14.04 -36.00
N ASP A 593 -10.78 -12.93 -36.57
CA ASP A 593 -12.20 -12.71 -36.81
C ASP A 593 -12.48 -12.82 -38.31
N LYS A 594 -13.32 -13.79 -38.69
CA LYS A 594 -13.66 -14.01 -40.10
C LYS A 594 -14.51 -12.87 -40.68
N ASP A 595 -15.18 -12.09 -39.84
CA ASP A 595 -16.05 -10.97 -40.25
C ASP A 595 -15.56 -9.68 -39.57
N ASP A 596 -15.11 -8.67 -40.35
CA ASP A 596 -14.55 -7.39 -39.89
C ASP A 596 -15.31 -6.75 -38.70
N LEU A 597 -14.81 -6.96 -37.48
CA LEU A 597 -15.43 -6.51 -36.22
C LEU A 597 -15.73 -4.99 -36.19
N PRO A 598 -14.81 -4.10 -36.61
CA PRO A 598 -15.10 -2.67 -36.79
C PRO A 598 -16.34 -2.40 -37.65
N SER A 599 -16.47 -3.05 -38.81
CA SER A 599 -17.63 -2.85 -39.69
C SER A 599 -18.92 -3.31 -39.02
N ASN A 600 -18.90 -4.49 -38.38
CA ASN A 600 -20.06 -5.00 -37.62
C ASN A 600 -20.48 -4.06 -36.48
N LEU A 601 -19.52 -3.47 -35.76
CA LEU A 601 -19.81 -2.52 -34.68
C LEU A 601 -20.41 -1.23 -35.22
N ILE A 602 -19.84 -0.65 -36.27
CA ILE A 602 -20.33 0.58 -36.91
C ILE A 602 -21.74 0.36 -37.47
N GLU A 603 -21.99 -0.75 -38.16
CA GLU A 603 -23.32 -1.09 -38.68
C GLU A 603 -24.39 -1.14 -37.58
N LYS A 604 -24.08 -1.76 -36.43
CA LYS A 604 -25.03 -1.80 -35.30
C LYS A 604 -25.23 -0.42 -34.67
N MET A 605 -24.19 0.42 -34.61
CA MET A 605 -24.34 1.80 -34.15
C MET A 605 -25.24 2.62 -35.09
N LEU A 606 -25.06 2.48 -36.41
CA LEU A 606 -25.89 3.14 -37.41
C LEU A 606 -27.35 2.65 -37.37
N GLN A 607 -27.56 1.35 -37.19
CA GLN A 607 -28.88 0.77 -36.99
C GLN A 607 -29.63 1.43 -35.81
N LEU A 608 -28.94 1.66 -34.69
CA LEU A 608 -29.53 2.35 -33.53
C LEU A 608 -29.85 3.82 -33.83
N ILE A 609 -28.98 4.49 -34.59
CA ILE A 609 -29.18 5.88 -35.01
C ILE A 609 -30.41 6.00 -35.91
N ASP A 610 -30.59 5.08 -36.85
CA ASP A 610 -31.77 5.03 -37.74
C ASP A 610 -33.07 4.77 -36.98
N ASP A 611 -32.99 4.01 -35.89
CA ASP A 611 -34.13 3.67 -35.02
C ASP A 611 -34.50 4.78 -34.01
N LEU A 612 -33.65 5.79 -33.85
CA LEU A 612 -33.84 6.90 -32.91
C LEU A 612 -35.21 7.60 -33.04
N PRO A 613 -35.74 7.90 -34.24
CA PRO A 613 -37.04 8.55 -34.37
C PRO A 613 -38.19 7.70 -33.82
N ALA A 614 -38.14 6.37 -34.02
CA ALA A 614 -39.14 5.45 -33.51
C ALA A 614 -39.04 5.30 -32.00
N LEU A 615 -37.82 5.25 -31.44
CA LEU A 615 -37.59 5.22 -29.99
C LEU A 615 -38.13 6.47 -29.29
N LYS A 616 -37.92 7.65 -29.88
CA LYS A 616 -38.51 8.91 -29.37
C LYS A 616 -40.02 8.88 -29.45
N ALA A 617 -40.59 8.51 -30.60
CA ALA A 617 -42.03 8.47 -30.79
C ALA A 617 -42.74 7.46 -29.85
N LEU A 618 -42.13 6.29 -29.60
CA LEU A 618 -42.61 5.31 -28.62
C LEU A 618 -42.56 5.86 -27.19
N SER A 619 -41.46 6.52 -26.82
CA SER A 619 -41.30 7.15 -25.52
C SER A 619 -42.34 8.26 -25.30
N ASP A 620 -42.51 9.14 -26.28
CA ASP A 620 -43.46 10.26 -26.22
C ASP A 620 -44.90 9.74 -26.10
N LEU A 621 -45.28 8.75 -26.92
CA LEU A 621 -46.60 8.11 -26.84
C LEU A 621 -46.85 7.50 -25.46
N TRP A 622 -45.87 6.78 -24.91
CA TRP A 622 -46.00 6.18 -23.57
C TRP A 622 -46.14 7.23 -22.48
N TRP A 623 -45.42 8.35 -22.61
CA TRP A 623 -45.54 9.47 -21.68
C TRP A 623 -46.92 10.12 -21.71
N GLU A 624 -47.50 10.27 -22.90
CA GLU A 624 -48.83 10.85 -23.10
C GLU A 624 -49.94 9.93 -22.58
N THR A 625 -49.84 8.62 -22.84
CA THR A 625 -50.89 7.67 -22.45
C THR A 625 -50.76 7.22 -21.00
N ASN A 626 -49.56 7.29 -20.42
CA ASN A 626 -49.24 6.80 -19.08
C ASN A 626 -49.72 5.35 -18.83
N SER A 627 -49.74 4.54 -19.90
CA SER A 627 -50.19 3.15 -19.83
C SER A 627 -49.20 2.34 -19.00
N ASN A 628 -49.72 1.54 -18.08
CA ASN A 628 -48.90 0.61 -17.28
C ASN A 628 -49.01 -0.83 -17.77
N ASN A 629 -49.77 -1.10 -18.82
CA ASN A 629 -50.07 -2.44 -19.34
C ASN A 629 -49.80 -2.53 -20.84
N CYS A 630 -49.12 -3.59 -21.28
CA CYS A 630 -48.82 -3.82 -22.71
C CYS A 630 -50.06 -3.83 -23.62
N LYS A 631 -51.19 -4.39 -23.17
CA LYS A 631 -52.43 -4.46 -23.96
C LYS A 631 -53.05 -3.09 -24.15
N GLU A 632 -53.06 -2.28 -23.10
CA GLU A 632 -53.58 -0.91 -23.12
C GLU A 632 -52.73 -0.03 -24.05
N PHE A 633 -51.40 -0.12 -23.93
CA PHE A 633 -50.49 0.63 -24.78
C PHE A 633 -50.63 0.27 -26.27
N LYS A 634 -50.81 -1.03 -26.59
CA LYS A 634 -51.07 -1.48 -27.97
C LYS A 634 -52.42 -0.95 -28.51
N ASN A 635 -53.43 -0.85 -27.65
CA ASN A 635 -54.71 -0.27 -28.03
C ASN A 635 -54.56 1.23 -28.34
N GLU A 636 -53.82 1.98 -27.53
CA GLU A 636 -53.52 3.40 -27.83
C GLU A 636 -52.72 3.56 -29.13
N LEU A 637 -51.74 2.68 -29.36
CA LEU A 637 -50.97 2.66 -30.60
C LEU A 637 -51.84 2.35 -31.85
N SER A 638 -52.93 1.60 -31.66
CA SER A 638 -53.92 1.35 -32.71
C SER A 638 -54.83 2.56 -32.97
N LYS A 639 -55.11 3.39 -31.95
CA LYS A 639 -55.94 4.60 -32.07
C LYS A 639 -55.24 5.73 -32.82
N ILE A 640 -53.92 5.85 -32.69
CA ILE A 640 -53.11 6.88 -33.38
C ILE A 640 -52.76 6.51 -34.83
N LYS A 641 -53.39 5.49 -35.41
CA LYS A 641 -53.10 5.01 -36.77
C LYS A 641 -53.35 6.11 -37.80
N GLY A 642 -52.35 6.38 -38.65
CA GLY A 642 -52.42 7.44 -39.67
C GLY A 642 -51.90 8.81 -39.20
N THR A 643 -51.41 8.91 -37.96
CA THR A 643 -50.70 10.11 -37.49
C THR A 643 -49.20 10.05 -37.85
N PRO A 644 -48.51 11.20 -37.94
CA PRO A 644 -47.05 11.25 -38.13
C PRO A 644 -46.27 10.48 -37.05
N LEU A 645 -46.84 10.36 -35.84
CA LEU A 645 -46.26 9.59 -34.75
C LEU A 645 -46.35 8.07 -35.01
N SER A 646 -47.51 7.58 -35.45
CA SER A 646 -47.71 6.18 -35.87
C SER A 646 -46.77 5.80 -37.02
N GLU A 647 -46.56 6.70 -37.98
CA GLU A 647 -45.65 6.47 -39.11
C GLU A 647 -44.20 6.35 -38.66
N LYS A 648 -43.72 7.29 -37.81
CA LYS A 648 -42.36 7.21 -37.24
C LYS A 648 -42.09 5.91 -36.49
N ILE A 649 -43.08 5.39 -35.77
CA ILE A 649 -42.96 4.12 -35.06
C ILE A 649 -42.95 2.94 -36.05
N LYS A 650 -43.92 2.88 -36.96
CA LYS A 650 -44.11 1.73 -37.86
C LYS A 650 -43.05 1.62 -38.95
N ASN A 651 -42.40 2.73 -39.32
CA ASN A 651 -41.30 2.74 -40.28
C ASN A 651 -40.03 2.06 -39.73
N CYS A 652 -39.91 1.89 -38.41
CA CYS A 652 -38.82 1.13 -37.81
C CYS A 652 -39.21 -0.35 -37.71
N PRO A 653 -38.56 -1.28 -38.45
CA PRO A 653 -38.93 -2.69 -38.44
C PRO A 653 -38.81 -3.35 -37.05
N ARG A 654 -38.02 -2.76 -36.14
CA ARG A 654 -37.71 -3.26 -34.80
C ARG A 654 -38.55 -2.60 -33.69
N TRP A 655 -39.53 -1.76 -34.02
CA TRP A 655 -40.27 -0.98 -33.01
C TRP A 655 -40.95 -1.83 -31.93
N GLN A 656 -41.35 -3.06 -32.25
CA GLN A 656 -41.97 -3.98 -31.29
C GLN A 656 -40.99 -4.47 -30.24
N GLU A 657 -39.72 -4.67 -30.60
CA GLU A 657 -38.64 -5.00 -29.66
C GLU A 657 -38.37 -3.81 -28.74
N TYR A 658 -38.44 -2.59 -29.28
CA TYR A 658 -38.34 -1.36 -28.50
C TYR A 658 -39.55 -1.10 -27.60
N MET A 659 -40.71 -1.66 -27.90
CA MET A 659 -41.86 -1.61 -26.99
C MET A 659 -41.60 -2.39 -25.70
N LEU A 660 -40.77 -3.45 -25.73
CA LEU A 660 -40.30 -4.13 -24.51
C LEU A 660 -39.44 -3.22 -23.64
N LEU A 661 -38.92 -2.13 -24.21
CA LEU A 661 -38.25 -1.06 -23.49
C LEU A 661 -39.19 -0.06 -22.82
N LEU A 662 -40.51 -0.22 -22.87
CA LEU A 662 -41.42 0.64 -22.11
C LEU A 662 -41.75 0.00 -20.76
N PRO A 663 -42.02 0.77 -19.69
CA PRO A 663 -42.32 0.23 -18.36
C PRO A 663 -43.77 -0.26 -18.29
N LEU A 664 -44.09 -1.21 -19.16
CA LEU A 664 -45.39 -1.85 -19.29
C LEU A 664 -45.34 -3.20 -18.55
N GLN A 665 -46.34 -3.47 -17.71
CA GLN A 665 -46.57 -4.75 -17.04
C GLN A 665 -47.15 -5.79 -18.00
#